data_AF-A2DQN6-F1
#
_entry.id   AF-A2DQN6-F1
#
_cell.length_a   1.000
_cell.length_b   1.000
_cell.length_c   1.000
_cell.angle_alpha   90.00
_cell.angle_beta   90.00
_cell.angle_gamma   90.00
#
_symmetry.space_group_name_H-M   'P 1'
#
loop_
_entity.id
_entity.type
_entity.pdbx_description
1 polymer ?
#
loop_
_entity_poly.entity_id
_entity_poly.type
_entity_poly.pdbx_seq_one_letter_code
_entity_poly.pdbx_strand_id
1 'polypeptide(L)'
;MRRTRREQETIYYQRSKKTKHLVKIFKYKANELVDKLATVDNSLQNSEQDLRNIRAELTREEERKAHYERSIEDTNMKIESNQNASNLWKKRLEDYEKESQDIEKEIAELPDPGDLREDIKKYNSIRAQANKQYSDLANSLSDATKERDLIQNEVDQMQKDRETQEESLTRTRDTLSKIEEDTKKNNSLRQTVVTRKNELDSQLKMMRVSDTNDKDNQKKLTEKLSEIEKKYDDLRRAQGTAKHKERFLKAITALQRLIPGVYGTLGQLCKPAKSTYEKAFLNGLADWIDALVVKDRQVGQRCLEYFKEQGAGKLLVIPLKGLPTPQRKNLTGITYLAKIITVSNAEYQPAVDYACGNIVLAKDFDQAQDYAFNRGLNCVTAEGTTFDKNGIITTGSSRENTTFAISSIQDLEKQKTKIERELQETSERIEIRRNEFNRLEEELGTVMLQIEGFNRKLSELSENKKLYDSNLRTIQRGIKELNQSTEEKKKSLETAQAKYEELAKKQAALDKKLFADIVLKTGQSIQEIESTYHRRTMLENRLEYIKSVIPNEQNDDPQKVIDELNQRLQEYKESNEQSQKNIDELKQREEESKKKVNKYKDELTQLHEEDERMREELKELNRTIRSQQEDLEGINNSFNEYDHDVRTATQQLSMVFQRCLLDNVELPHNGDYRKEITSTLSTDSQAVEDLEQVKTIDFKSLSSASKSVKWEKFNETVDRYEKDLAKVRAEISQIHPDLRSEDKAKGVEEELEKMKNESDQMAKEAKDKKKKFNEMREERRTKFMELYDALDETINPIYQMFTRRGSHNEHSGVAYLAMEDTDEPYLGGIKYTAMPPHKRFRDLEQLSGGEKAVASLALVVALQKFLDAPFIILDEPDASLDKINLKAAAMALRELSEEEDGSQIICVSLRDRFFEFADSLAGVFKEIQTTSSGVLTINLTQFREQSLKMDEI
;
A
#
# COMPACT_ATOMS: atom_id res chain seq x y z
N MET A 1 -28.92 61.78 -19.87
CA MET A 1 -27.94 60.98 -20.64
C MET A 1 -26.60 60.86 -19.92
N ARG A 2 -25.65 61.81 -20.01
CA ARG A 2 -24.37 61.74 -19.27
C ARG A 2 -24.53 61.64 -17.74
N ARG A 3 -25.55 62.30 -17.18
CA ARG A 3 -25.91 62.21 -15.75
C ARG A 3 -26.47 60.83 -15.37
N THR A 4 -27.38 60.31 -16.19
CA THR A 4 -27.99 58.98 -16.07
C THR A 4 -26.97 57.84 -16.22
N ARG A 5 -25.97 57.99 -17.11
CA ARG A 5 -24.81 57.11 -17.22
C ARG A 5 -23.99 57.10 -15.94
N ARG A 6 -23.62 58.28 -15.43
CA ARG A 6 -22.85 58.36 -14.18
C ARG A 6 -23.61 57.70 -13.03
N GLU A 7 -24.92 57.89 -12.95
CA GLU A 7 -25.75 57.22 -11.93
C GLU A 7 -25.77 55.69 -12.12
N GLN A 8 -25.99 55.18 -13.34
CA GLN A 8 -25.99 53.74 -13.60
C GLN A 8 -24.61 53.08 -13.43
N GLU A 9 -23.53 53.67 -13.97
CA GLU A 9 -22.16 53.21 -13.76
C GLU A 9 -21.79 53.25 -12.28
N THR A 10 -22.21 54.28 -11.53
CA THR A 10 -21.95 54.34 -10.09
C THR A 10 -22.71 53.25 -9.34
N ILE A 11 -23.97 52.96 -9.71
CA ILE A 11 -24.77 51.89 -9.09
C ILE A 11 -24.17 50.51 -9.41
N TYR A 12 -23.81 50.23 -10.66
CA TYR A 12 -23.20 48.96 -11.06
C TYR A 12 -21.79 48.79 -10.48
N TYR A 13 -20.99 49.86 -10.45
CA TYR A 13 -19.67 49.85 -9.83
C TYR A 13 -19.76 49.63 -8.32
N GLN A 14 -20.70 50.28 -7.62
CA GLN A 14 -20.95 50.04 -6.19
C GLN A 14 -21.44 48.61 -5.93
N ARG A 15 -22.31 48.06 -6.78
CA ARG A 15 -22.75 46.65 -6.70
C ARG A 15 -21.58 45.69 -6.95
N SER A 16 -20.80 45.88 -8.01
CA SER A 16 -19.63 45.05 -8.32
C SER A 16 -18.57 45.11 -7.21
N LYS A 17 -18.32 46.30 -6.63
CA LYS A 17 -17.40 46.46 -5.51
C LYS A 17 -17.87 45.73 -4.24
N LYS A 18 -19.16 45.81 -3.91
CA LYS A 18 -19.75 45.03 -2.81
C LYS A 18 -19.61 43.52 -3.05
N THR A 19 -19.92 43.06 -4.27
CA THR A 19 -19.85 41.65 -4.66
C THR A 19 -18.41 41.12 -4.61
N LYS A 20 -17.42 41.89 -5.10
CA LYS A 20 -15.99 41.56 -5.00
C LYS A 20 -15.45 41.55 -3.57
N HIS A 21 -15.98 42.42 -2.70
CA HIS A 21 -15.62 42.43 -1.28
C HIS A 21 -16.17 41.19 -0.56
N LEU A 22 -17.42 40.80 -0.85
CA LEU A 22 -17.99 39.53 -0.39
C LEU A 22 -17.13 38.33 -0.82
N VAL A 23 -16.70 38.24 -2.08
CA VAL A 23 -15.80 37.16 -2.55
C VAL A 23 -14.51 37.10 -1.72
N LYS A 24 -13.90 38.24 -1.37
CA LYS A 24 -12.68 38.25 -0.55
C LYS A 24 -12.95 37.71 0.87
N ILE A 25 -14.06 38.09 1.48
CA ILE A 25 -14.45 37.59 2.81
C ILE A 25 -14.69 36.08 2.77
N PHE A 26 -15.41 35.59 1.76
CA PHE A 26 -15.67 34.15 1.58
C PHE A 26 -14.38 33.36 1.31
N LYS A 27 -13.43 33.89 0.54
CA LYS A 27 -12.12 33.25 0.35
C LYS A 27 -11.31 33.18 1.65
N TYR A 28 -11.33 34.23 2.47
CA TYR A 28 -10.64 34.22 3.77
C TYR A 28 -11.23 33.17 4.71
N LYS A 29 -12.57 33.13 4.82
CA LYS A 29 -13.26 32.10 5.62
C LYS A 29 -13.02 30.68 5.10
N ALA A 30 -12.92 30.50 3.77
CA ALA A 30 -12.63 29.19 3.18
C ALA A 30 -11.22 28.71 3.54
N ASN A 31 -10.22 29.59 3.55
CA ASN A 31 -8.88 29.23 4.00
C ASN A 31 -8.85 28.88 5.50
N GLU A 32 -9.57 29.64 6.34
CA GLU A 32 -9.69 29.33 7.77
C GLU A 32 -10.37 27.96 8.02
N LEU A 33 -11.34 27.59 7.18
CA LEU A 33 -11.97 26.27 7.19
C LEU A 33 -11.01 25.15 6.79
N VAL A 34 -10.16 25.38 5.78
CA VAL A 34 -9.13 24.42 5.34
C VAL A 34 -8.11 24.17 6.46
N ASP A 35 -7.68 25.21 7.17
CA ASP A 35 -6.77 25.06 8.30
C ASP A 35 -7.43 24.26 9.44
N LYS A 36 -8.71 24.55 9.76
CA LYS A 36 -9.48 23.79 10.75
C LYS A 36 -9.64 22.32 10.34
N LEU A 37 -9.96 22.04 9.08
CA LEU A 37 -10.04 20.69 8.54
C LEU A 37 -8.72 19.94 8.72
N ALA A 38 -7.58 20.55 8.40
CA ALA A 38 -6.27 19.93 8.59
C ALA A 38 -5.96 19.65 10.07
N THR A 39 -6.34 20.54 10.99
CA THR A 39 -6.13 20.31 12.44
C THR A 39 -7.00 19.18 13.01
N VAL A 40 -8.25 19.09 12.58
CA VAL A 40 -9.19 18.03 13.02
C VAL A 40 -8.79 16.69 12.39
N ASP A 41 -8.37 16.67 11.14
CA ASP A 41 -7.92 15.45 10.44
C ASP A 41 -6.64 14.87 11.06
N ASN A 42 -5.65 15.72 11.39
CA ASN A 42 -4.47 15.28 12.16
C ASN A 42 -4.83 14.74 13.55
N SER A 43 -5.78 15.38 14.24
CA SER A 43 -6.24 14.93 15.57
C SER A 43 -7.02 13.62 15.50
N LEU A 44 -7.78 13.42 14.41
CA LEU A 44 -8.46 12.16 14.10
C LEU A 44 -7.45 11.05 13.81
N GLN A 45 -6.45 11.31 12.98
CA GLN A 45 -5.41 10.33 12.63
C GLN A 45 -4.63 9.87 13.88
N ASN A 46 -4.25 10.79 14.76
CA ASN A 46 -3.59 10.46 16.03
C ASN A 46 -4.50 9.61 16.93
N SER A 47 -5.77 9.98 17.06
CA SER A 47 -6.74 9.22 17.88
C SER A 47 -7.04 7.83 17.31
N GLU A 48 -7.08 7.68 15.97
CA GLU A 48 -7.22 6.39 15.30
C GLU A 48 -5.98 5.51 15.48
N GLN A 49 -4.78 6.10 15.50
CA GLN A 49 -3.54 5.39 15.77
C GLN A 49 -3.47 4.91 17.23
N ASP A 50 -3.85 5.76 18.19
CA ASP A 50 -3.98 5.37 19.60
C ASP A 50 -4.99 4.23 19.78
N LEU A 51 -6.13 4.28 19.08
CA LEU A 51 -7.14 3.23 19.11
C LEU A 51 -6.64 1.91 18.52
N ARG A 52 -5.81 1.95 17.47
CA ARG A 52 -5.13 0.75 16.92
C ARG A 52 -4.14 0.17 17.93
N ASN A 53 -3.35 1.01 18.60
CA ASN A 53 -2.39 0.57 19.61
C ASN A 53 -3.10 -0.10 20.81
N ILE A 54 -4.16 0.53 21.33
CA ILE A 54 -4.97 -0.02 22.43
C ILE A 54 -5.59 -1.37 22.02
N ARG A 55 -6.10 -1.50 20.79
CA ARG A 55 -6.62 -2.78 20.30
C ARG A 55 -5.55 -3.86 20.21
N ALA A 56 -4.35 -3.52 19.75
CA ALA A 56 -3.24 -4.47 19.69
C ALA A 56 -2.82 -4.93 21.10
N GLU A 57 -2.78 -4.02 22.08
CA GLU A 57 -2.54 -4.34 23.48
C GLU A 57 -3.65 -5.23 24.06
N LEU A 58 -4.91 -4.93 23.75
CA LEU A 58 -6.07 -5.72 24.16
C LEU A 58 -5.97 -7.15 23.63
N THR A 59 -5.68 -7.34 22.34
CA THR A 59 -5.51 -8.69 21.75
C THR A 59 -4.40 -9.46 22.46
N ARG A 60 -3.27 -8.81 22.78
CA ARG A 60 -2.14 -9.45 23.49
C ARG A 60 -2.49 -9.84 24.93
N GLU A 61 -3.29 -9.05 25.63
CA GLU A 61 -3.78 -9.41 26.97
C GLU A 61 -4.84 -10.52 26.89
N GLU A 62 -5.73 -10.50 25.89
CA GLU A 62 -6.72 -11.57 25.66
C GLU A 62 -6.05 -12.91 25.32
N GLU A 63 -4.99 -12.91 24.51
CA GLU A 63 -4.17 -14.11 24.23
C GLU A 63 -3.46 -14.62 25.49
N ARG A 64 -2.89 -13.73 26.31
CA ARG A 64 -2.29 -14.10 27.62
C ARG A 64 -3.30 -14.70 28.56
N LYS A 65 -4.51 -14.12 28.63
CA LYS A 65 -5.62 -14.65 29.41
C LYS A 65 -6.01 -16.05 28.95
N ALA A 66 -6.18 -16.26 27.63
CA ALA A 66 -6.52 -17.56 27.07
C ALA A 66 -5.43 -18.62 27.35
N HIS A 67 -4.15 -18.23 27.36
CA HIS A 67 -3.05 -19.09 27.78
C HIS A 67 -3.17 -19.50 29.26
N TYR A 68 -3.47 -18.56 30.16
CA TYR A 68 -3.69 -18.88 31.58
C TYR A 68 -4.92 -19.74 31.80
N GLU A 69 -6.02 -19.50 31.10
CA GLU A 69 -7.24 -20.34 31.17
C GLU A 69 -6.95 -21.79 30.75
N ARG A 70 -6.23 -22.01 29.64
CA ARG A 70 -5.79 -23.36 29.24
C ARG A 70 -4.83 -23.98 30.26
N SER A 71 -3.88 -23.20 30.77
CA SER A 71 -2.94 -23.70 31.79
C SER A 71 -3.66 -24.11 33.07
N ILE A 72 -4.69 -23.36 33.47
CA ILE A 72 -5.56 -23.70 34.62
C ILE A 72 -6.31 -25.01 34.34
N GLU A 73 -6.88 -25.17 33.15
CA GLU A 73 -7.62 -26.38 32.75
C GLU A 73 -6.71 -27.62 32.74
N ASP A 74 -5.54 -27.54 32.11
CA ASP A 74 -4.53 -28.61 32.09
C ASP A 74 -4.04 -28.96 33.51
N THR A 75 -3.82 -27.95 34.35
CA THR A 75 -3.37 -28.16 35.73
C THR A 75 -4.48 -28.81 36.57
N ASN A 76 -5.74 -28.42 36.37
CA ASN A 76 -6.89 -29.08 37.00
C ASN A 76 -7.03 -30.55 36.56
N MET A 77 -6.87 -30.85 35.27
CA MET A 77 -6.88 -32.23 34.78
C MET A 77 -5.75 -33.07 35.40
N LYS A 78 -4.56 -32.49 35.57
CA LYS A 78 -3.43 -33.13 36.25
C LYS A 78 -3.73 -33.36 37.74
N ILE A 79 -4.35 -32.39 38.40
CA ILE A 79 -4.78 -32.53 39.81
C ILE A 79 -5.82 -33.63 39.92
N GLU A 80 -6.84 -33.68 39.07
CA GLU A 80 -7.88 -34.71 39.09
C GLU A 80 -7.30 -36.11 38.83
N SER A 81 -6.41 -36.25 37.85
CA SER A 81 -5.70 -37.50 37.56
C SER A 81 -4.85 -37.96 38.76
N ASN A 82 -4.10 -37.05 39.38
CA ASN A 82 -3.29 -37.35 40.57
C ASN A 82 -4.15 -37.60 41.81
N GLN A 83 -5.32 -36.96 41.95
CA GLN A 83 -6.29 -37.25 43.01
C GLN A 83 -6.89 -38.65 42.84
N ASN A 84 -7.21 -39.06 41.61
CA ASN A 84 -7.66 -40.42 41.31
C ASN A 84 -6.55 -41.44 41.59
N ALA A 85 -5.30 -41.12 41.23
CA ALA A 85 -4.14 -41.93 41.58
C ALA A 85 -3.93 -42.02 43.10
N SER A 86 -4.06 -40.90 43.83
CA SER A 86 -3.98 -40.84 45.30
C SER A 86 -5.09 -41.65 45.97
N ASN A 87 -6.33 -41.58 45.48
CA ASN A 87 -7.44 -42.39 45.98
C ASN A 87 -7.23 -43.89 45.70
N LEU A 88 -6.73 -44.24 44.52
CA LEU A 88 -6.38 -45.62 44.17
C LEU A 88 -5.21 -46.13 45.02
N TRP A 89 -4.22 -45.27 45.27
CA TRP A 89 -3.07 -45.55 46.12
C TRP A 89 -3.50 -45.75 47.58
N LYS A 90 -4.32 -44.86 48.16
CA LYS A 90 -4.89 -45.04 49.50
C LYS A 90 -5.68 -46.32 49.62
N LYS A 91 -6.49 -46.63 48.60
CA LYS A 91 -7.25 -47.89 48.56
C LYS A 91 -6.33 -49.10 48.49
N ARG A 92 -5.24 -49.06 47.70
CA ARG A 92 -4.23 -50.13 47.66
C ARG A 92 -3.53 -50.28 49.00
N LEU A 93 -3.21 -49.19 49.68
CA LEU A 93 -2.60 -49.22 51.01
C LEU A 93 -3.55 -49.86 52.03
N GLU A 94 -4.83 -49.46 52.04
CA GLU A 94 -5.87 -50.09 52.87
C GLU A 94 -6.07 -51.58 52.51
N ASP A 95 -6.00 -51.93 51.22
CA ASP A 95 -6.10 -53.31 50.76
C ASP A 95 -4.88 -54.13 51.18
N TYR A 96 -3.66 -53.57 51.15
CA TYR A 96 -2.44 -54.20 51.64
C TYR A 96 -2.42 -54.35 53.17
N GLU A 97 -2.96 -53.37 53.91
CA GLU A 97 -3.11 -53.46 55.36
C GLU A 97 -4.14 -54.53 55.75
N LYS A 98 -5.27 -54.60 55.03
CA LYS A 98 -6.27 -55.68 55.20
C LYS A 98 -5.70 -57.03 54.79
N GLU A 99 -5.02 -57.13 53.65
CA GLU A 99 -4.35 -58.35 53.18
C GLU A 99 -3.31 -58.80 54.21
N SER A 100 -2.51 -57.90 54.78
CA SER A 100 -1.59 -58.24 55.85
C SER A 100 -2.32 -58.76 57.10
N GLN A 101 -3.39 -58.09 57.55
CA GLN A 101 -4.15 -58.54 58.73
C GLN A 101 -4.86 -59.88 58.53
N ASP A 102 -5.39 -60.12 57.32
CA ASP A 102 -6.07 -61.36 56.97
C ASP A 102 -5.07 -62.50 56.81
N ILE A 103 -3.90 -62.26 56.21
CA ILE A 103 -2.80 -63.23 56.15
C ILE A 103 -2.28 -63.53 57.57
N GLU A 104 -2.15 -62.54 58.46
CA GLU A 104 -1.76 -62.79 59.86
C GLU A 104 -2.76 -63.70 60.60
N LYS A 105 -4.06 -63.51 60.36
CA LYS A 105 -5.11 -64.40 60.90
C LYS A 105 -5.05 -65.79 60.28
N GLU A 106 -4.89 -65.90 58.96
CA GLU A 106 -4.83 -67.18 58.24
C GLU A 106 -3.58 -67.99 58.66
N ILE A 107 -2.44 -67.34 58.89
CA ILE A 107 -1.24 -67.95 59.46
C ILE A 107 -1.49 -68.41 60.91
N ALA A 108 -2.28 -67.68 61.70
CA ALA A 108 -2.61 -68.07 63.07
C ALA A 108 -3.56 -69.28 63.15
N GLU A 109 -4.40 -69.51 62.14
CA GLU A 109 -5.31 -70.66 62.04
C GLU A 109 -4.63 -71.93 61.49
N LEU A 110 -3.49 -71.80 60.82
CA LEU A 110 -2.72 -72.93 60.30
C LEU A 110 -1.91 -73.64 61.42
N PRO A 111 -1.64 -74.96 61.33
CA PRO A 111 -0.84 -75.70 62.32
C PRO A 111 0.64 -75.22 62.40
N ASP A 112 1.26 -75.36 63.58
CA ASP A 112 2.62 -74.91 63.88
C ASP A 112 3.70 -75.79 63.17
N PRO A 113 4.79 -75.23 62.61
CA PRO A 113 5.79 -75.98 61.83
C PRO A 113 6.51 -77.12 62.59
N GLY A 114 6.35 -77.16 63.92
CA GLY A 114 6.87 -78.22 64.79
C GLY A 114 6.22 -79.59 64.53
N ASP A 115 4.92 -79.62 64.23
CA ASP A 115 4.16 -80.87 64.09
C ASP A 115 4.25 -81.47 62.67
N LEU A 116 4.39 -80.64 61.63
CA LEU A 116 4.57 -81.12 60.24
C LEU A 116 6.01 -81.62 59.95
N ARG A 117 6.97 -81.36 60.84
CA ARG A 117 8.40 -81.62 60.59
C ARG A 117 8.75 -83.10 60.48
N GLU A 118 8.06 -83.98 61.19
CA GLU A 118 8.28 -85.43 61.12
C GLU A 118 7.65 -86.06 59.87
N ASP A 119 6.49 -85.57 59.46
CA ASP A 119 5.80 -86.05 58.26
C ASP A 119 6.44 -85.51 56.98
N ILE A 120 6.97 -84.29 57.00
CA ILE A 120 7.80 -83.72 55.92
C ILE A 120 9.15 -84.46 55.79
N LYS A 121 9.74 -84.94 56.89
CA LYS A 121 10.96 -85.78 56.83
C LYS A 121 10.69 -87.14 56.19
N LYS A 122 9.54 -87.75 56.44
CA LYS A 122 9.10 -89.00 55.79
C LYS A 122 8.70 -88.78 54.33
N TYR A 123 8.09 -87.64 54.02
CA TYR A 123 7.82 -87.22 52.65
C TYR A 123 9.12 -86.98 51.87
N ASN A 124 10.07 -86.24 52.44
CA ASN A 124 11.38 -85.96 51.83
C ASN A 124 12.22 -87.23 51.66
N SER A 125 12.08 -88.24 52.54
CA SER A 125 12.78 -89.51 52.39
C SER A 125 12.20 -90.39 51.26
N ILE A 126 10.88 -90.38 51.07
CA ILE A 126 10.20 -91.09 49.98
C ILE A 126 10.42 -90.36 48.63
N ARG A 127 10.40 -89.03 48.65
CA ARG A 127 10.78 -88.18 47.51
C ARG A 127 12.26 -88.37 47.14
N ALA A 128 13.15 -88.52 48.14
CA ALA A 128 14.56 -88.82 47.92
C ALA A 128 14.81 -90.23 47.32
N GLN A 129 13.91 -91.19 47.55
CA GLN A 129 13.98 -92.52 46.92
C GLN A 129 13.46 -92.51 45.47
N ALA A 130 12.52 -91.63 45.14
CA ALA A 130 12.01 -91.41 43.78
C ALA A 130 12.80 -90.38 42.96
N ASN A 131 13.88 -89.83 43.54
CA ASN A 131 14.56 -88.60 43.11
C ASN A 131 14.97 -88.55 41.64
N LYS A 132 15.36 -89.67 41.02
CA LYS A 132 15.93 -89.63 39.67
C LYS A 132 14.88 -89.34 38.61
N GLN A 133 13.78 -90.10 38.60
CA GLN A 133 12.69 -89.91 37.63
C GLN A 133 11.90 -88.63 37.88
N TYR A 134 11.72 -88.24 39.15
CA TYR A 134 11.01 -87.00 39.49
C TYR A 134 11.86 -85.76 39.22
N SER A 135 13.16 -85.77 39.53
CA SER A 135 14.08 -84.66 39.21
C SER A 135 14.21 -84.46 37.70
N ASP A 136 14.38 -85.54 36.93
CA ASP A 136 14.50 -85.46 35.46
C ASP A 136 13.21 -84.87 34.84
N LEU A 137 12.04 -85.27 35.34
CA LEU A 137 10.76 -84.76 34.87
C LEU A 137 10.50 -83.31 35.33
N ALA A 138 10.88 -82.96 36.56
CA ALA A 138 10.75 -81.59 37.08
C ALA A 138 11.69 -80.61 36.36
N ASN A 139 12.91 -81.03 36.03
CA ASN A 139 13.84 -80.24 35.20
C ASN A 139 13.29 -80.09 33.78
N SER A 140 12.82 -81.18 33.16
CA SER A 140 12.20 -81.13 31.82
C SER A 140 10.96 -80.24 31.78
N LEU A 141 10.18 -80.20 32.86
CA LEU A 141 9.00 -79.37 32.96
C LEU A 141 9.39 -77.90 33.19
N SER A 142 10.36 -77.62 34.06
CA SER A 142 10.93 -76.28 34.23
C SER A 142 11.47 -75.71 32.92
N ASP A 143 12.21 -76.50 32.15
CA ASP A 143 12.76 -76.10 30.84
C ASP A 143 11.64 -75.86 29.82
N ALA A 144 10.63 -76.73 29.76
CA ALA A 144 9.45 -76.52 28.92
C ALA A 144 8.61 -75.29 29.33
N THR A 145 8.60 -74.95 30.62
CA THR A 145 7.89 -73.77 31.14
C THR A 145 8.63 -72.49 30.73
N LYS A 146 9.97 -72.46 30.86
CA LYS A 146 10.81 -71.37 30.38
C LYS A 146 10.71 -71.18 28.87
N GLU A 147 10.71 -72.28 28.09
CA GLU A 147 10.55 -72.22 26.63
C GLU A 147 9.17 -71.66 26.25
N ARG A 148 8.09 -72.12 26.89
CA ARG A 148 6.74 -71.58 26.68
C ARG A 148 6.67 -70.09 27.01
N ASP A 149 7.16 -69.69 28.19
CA ASP A 149 7.07 -68.31 28.66
C ASP A 149 7.92 -67.36 27.82
N LEU A 150 9.08 -67.82 27.33
CA LEU A 150 9.90 -67.07 26.38
C LEU A 150 9.12 -66.82 25.08
N ILE A 151 8.55 -67.87 24.47
CA ILE A 151 7.79 -67.74 23.22
C ILE A 151 6.52 -66.91 23.43
N GLN A 152 5.85 -67.04 24.58
CA GLN A 152 4.67 -66.23 24.93
C GLN A 152 5.03 -64.74 25.01
N ASN A 153 6.12 -64.40 25.71
CA ASN A 153 6.60 -63.03 25.80
C ASN A 153 6.99 -62.46 24.43
N GLU A 154 7.60 -63.27 23.55
CA GLU A 154 7.89 -62.86 22.17
C GLU A 154 6.61 -62.60 21.36
N VAL A 155 5.59 -63.45 21.48
CA VAL A 155 4.28 -63.24 20.83
C VAL A 155 3.60 -61.97 21.33
N ASP A 156 3.56 -61.76 22.65
CA ASP A 156 2.94 -60.59 23.26
C ASP A 156 3.67 -59.29 22.85
N GLN A 157 5.00 -59.33 22.77
CA GLN A 157 5.79 -58.20 22.29
C GLN A 157 5.51 -57.90 20.82
N MET A 158 5.44 -58.91 19.95
CA MET A 158 5.09 -58.73 18.54
C MET A 158 3.66 -58.21 18.34
N GLN A 159 2.71 -58.62 19.19
CA GLN A 159 1.34 -58.11 19.16
C GLN A 159 1.29 -56.62 19.55
N LYS A 160 2.02 -56.21 20.59
CA LYS A 160 2.16 -54.79 20.94
C LYS A 160 2.81 -53.98 19.82
N ASP A 161 3.88 -54.49 19.21
CA ASP A 161 4.54 -53.83 18.09
C ASP A 161 3.59 -53.68 16.88
N ARG A 162 2.72 -54.67 16.64
CA ARG A 162 1.67 -54.57 15.61
C ARG A 162 0.65 -53.48 15.94
N GLU A 163 0.12 -53.44 17.17
CA GLU A 163 -0.85 -52.43 17.59
C GLU A 163 -0.28 -51.02 17.43
N THR A 164 0.97 -50.79 17.83
CA THR A 164 1.64 -49.49 17.62
C THR A 164 1.78 -49.13 16.14
N GLN A 165 2.06 -50.10 15.25
CA GLN A 165 2.08 -49.84 13.81
C GLN A 165 0.67 -49.57 13.24
N GLU A 166 -0.37 -50.24 13.72
CA GLU A 166 -1.76 -49.97 13.31
C GLU A 166 -2.24 -48.57 13.76
N GLU A 167 -1.84 -48.12 14.95
CA GLU A 167 -2.04 -46.73 15.37
C GLU A 167 -1.27 -45.75 14.47
N SER A 168 -0.03 -46.06 14.10
CA SER A 168 0.74 -45.21 13.18
C SER A 168 0.10 -45.14 11.78
N LEU A 169 -0.54 -46.23 11.34
CA LEU A 169 -1.25 -46.33 10.07
C LEU A 169 -2.51 -45.45 10.06
N THR A 170 -3.30 -45.48 11.14
CA THR A 170 -4.50 -44.65 11.28
C THR A 170 -4.15 -43.17 11.30
N ARG A 171 -3.15 -42.77 12.11
CA ARG A 171 -2.64 -41.39 12.14
C ARG A 171 -2.17 -40.92 10.77
N THR A 172 -1.42 -41.76 10.04
CA THR A 172 -0.91 -41.45 8.69
C THR A 172 -2.05 -41.33 7.66
N ARG A 173 -3.12 -42.12 7.78
CA ARG A 173 -4.31 -41.98 6.93
C ARG A 173 -5.06 -40.68 7.19
N ASP A 174 -5.21 -40.31 8.46
CA ASP A 174 -5.92 -39.08 8.84
C ASP A 174 -5.18 -37.85 8.34
N THR A 175 -3.85 -37.81 8.46
CA THR A 175 -3.02 -36.71 7.90
C THR A 175 -3.12 -36.65 6.38
N LEU A 176 -3.10 -37.79 5.69
CA LEU A 176 -3.31 -37.87 4.23
C LEU A 176 -4.68 -37.29 3.83
N SER A 177 -5.75 -37.63 4.56
CA SER A 177 -7.10 -37.11 4.28
C SER A 177 -7.16 -35.58 4.41
N LYS A 178 -6.51 -35.01 5.43
CA LYS A 178 -6.41 -33.56 5.64
C LYS A 178 -5.64 -32.89 4.51
N ILE A 179 -4.50 -33.47 4.10
CA ILE A 179 -3.71 -32.96 2.96
C ILE A 179 -4.55 -32.96 1.67
N GLU A 180 -5.35 -34.01 1.43
CA GLU A 180 -6.24 -34.09 0.26
C GLU A 180 -7.36 -33.04 0.29
N GLU A 181 -7.93 -32.77 1.46
CA GLU A 181 -8.93 -31.72 1.63
C GLU A 181 -8.32 -30.33 1.38
N ASP A 182 -7.13 -30.08 1.92
CA ASP A 182 -6.39 -28.84 1.73
C ASP A 182 -5.94 -28.63 0.28
N THR A 183 -5.56 -29.70 -0.43
CA THR A 183 -5.26 -29.61 -1.87
C THR A 183 -6.50 -29.23 -2.68
N LYS A 184 -7.68 -29.80 -2.36
CA LYS A 184 -8.94 -29.43 -3.02
C LYS A 184 -9.31 -27.98 -2.75
N LYS A 185 -9.24 -27.53 -1.48
CA LYS A 185 -9.51 -26.14 -1.10
C LYS A 185 -8.59 -25.16 -1.82
N ASN A 186 -7.27 -25.38 -1.78
CA ASN A 186 -6.30 -24.51 -2.46
C ASN A 186 -6.47 -24.51 -3.98
N ASN A 187 -6.81 -25.64 -4.61
CA ASN A 187 -7.12 -25.68 -6.04
C ASN A 187 -8.36 -24.86 -6.39
N SER A 188 -9.43 -24.95 -5.59
CA SER A 188 -10.65 -24.16 -5.83
C SER A 188 -10.39 -22.65 -5.69
N LEU A 189 -9.64 -22.23 -4.66
CA LEU A 189 -9.25 -20.83 -4.45
C LEU A 189 -8.37 -20.33 -5.60
N ARG A 190 -7.36 -21.11 -6.00
CA ARG A 190 -6.51 -20.79 -7.15
C ARG A 190 -7.33 -20.60 -8.42
N GLN A 191 -8.33 -21.44 -8.66
CA GLN A 191 -9.19 -21.33 -9.84
C GLN A 191 -9.99 -20.02 -9.83
N THR A 192 -10.53 -19.61 -8.68
CA THR A 192 -11.19 -18.30 -8.50
C THR A 192 -10.23 -17.15 -8.80
N VAL A 193 -9.01 -17.18 -8.27
CA VAL A 193 -8.01 -16.14 -8.53
C VAL A 193 -7.58 -16.09 -10.00
N VAL A 194 -7.45 -17.25 -10.66
CA VAL A 194 -7.18 -17.33 -12.11
C VAL A 194 -8.34 -16.75 -12.93
N THR A 195 -9.60 -16.98 -12.55
CA THR A 195 -10.74 -16.35 -13.24
C THR A 195 -10.70 -14.83 -13.10
N ARG A 196 -10.36 -14.31 -11.92
CA ARG A 196 -10.19 -12.87 -11.68
C ARG A 196 -9.04 -12.28 -12.52
N LYS A 197 -7.92 -13.00 -12.63
CA LYS A 197 -6.81 -12.61 -13.52
C LYS A 197 -7.29 -12.46 -14.98
N ASN A 198 -8.04 -13.43 -15.49
CA ASN A 198 -8.52 -13.40 -16.87
C ASN A 198 -9.51 -12.24 -17.11
N GLU A 199 -10.33 -11.91 -16.11
CA GLU A 199 -11.23 -10.77 -16.15
C GLU A 199 -10.45 -9.45 -16.21
N LEU A 200 -9.45 -9.27 -15.32
CA LEU A 200 -8.57 -8.10 -15.30
C LEU A 200 -7.79 -7.94 -16.62
N ASP A 201 -7.24 -9.03 -17.16
CA ASP A 201 -6.51 -9.00 -18.44
C ASP A 201 -7.42 -8.60 -19.62
N SER A 202 -8.69 -9.02 -19.58
CA SER A 202 -9.70 -8.61 -20.57
C SER A 202 -10.05 -7.12 -20.45
N GLN A 203 -10.20 -6.61 -19.22
CA GLN A 203 -10.43 -5.18 -18.96
C GLN A 203 -9.25 -4.33 -19.42
N LEU A 204 -8.02 -4.71 -19.09
CA LEU A 204 -6.79 -4.02 -19.52
C LEU A 204 -6.66 -4.00 -21.06
N LYS A 205 -7.00 -5.09 -21.75
CA LYS A 205 -7.04 -5.13 -23.22
C LYS A 205 -8.05 -4.15 -23.81
N MET A 206 -9.28 -4.12 -23.31
CA MET A 206 -10.30 -3.16 -23.77
C MET A 206 -9.88 -1.71 -23.53
N MET A 207 -9.24 -1.46 -22.39
CA MET A 207 -8.77 -0.13 -22.02
C MET A 207 -7.61 0.35 -22.89
N ARG A 208 -6.66 -0.54 -23.24
CA ARG A 208 -5.57 -0.24 -24.20
C ARG A 208 -6.11 0.16 -25.57
N VAL A 209 -7.07 -0.58 -26.11
CA VAL A 209 -7.70 -0.25 -27.40
C VAL A 209 -8.36 1.13 -27.35
N SER A 210 -9.06 1.42 -26.26
CA SER A 210 -9.72 2.72 -26.09
C SER A 210 -8.71 3.87 -25.94
N ASP A 211 -7.62 3.67 -25.19
CA ASP A 211 -6.52 4.65 -25.05
C ASP A 211 -5.84 4.94 -26.41
N THR A 212 -5.62 3.90 -27.24
CA THR A 212 -5.08 4.10 -28.58
C THR A 212 -6.02 4.94 -29.46
N ASN A 213 -7.32 4.69 -29.39
CA ASN A 213 -8.31 5.46 -30.16
C ASN A 213 -8.37 6.93 -29.72
N ASP A 214 -8.23 7.19 -28.42
CA ASP A 214 -8.24 8.55 -27.88
C ASP A 214 -6.98 9.33 -28.23
N LYS A 215 -5.81 8.68 -28.22
CA LYS A 215 -4.56 9.27 -28.72
C LYS A 215 -4.62 9.58 -30.21
N ASP A 216 -5.22 8.71 -31.01
CA ASP A 216 -5.42 8.96 -32.44
C ASP A 216 -6.41 10.10 -32.69
N ASN A 217 -7.46 10.22 -31.87
CA ASN A 217 -8.39 11.35 -31.94
C ASN A 217 -7.71 12.67 -31.53
N GLN A 218 -6.88 12.65 -30.49
CA GLN A 218 -6.07 13.80 -30.09
C GLN A 218 -5.16 14.27 -31.22
N LYS A 219 -4.44 13.36 -31.90
CA LYS A 219 -3.62 13.69 -33.07
C LYS A 219 -4.43 14.36 -34.19
N LYS A 220 -5.57 13.79 -34.56
CA LYS A 220 -6.47 14.36 -35.59
C LYS A 220 -6.96 15.76 -35.21
N LEU A 221 -7.28 16.00 -33.93
CA LEU A 221 -7.70 17.32 -33.45
C LEU A 221 -6.55 18.32 -33.47
N THR A 222 -5.33 17.92 -33.10
CA THR A 222 -4.15 18.80 -33.19
C THR A 222 -3.78 19.17 -34.62
N GLU A 223 -3.91 18.25 -35.57
CA GLU A 223 -3.70 18.53 -37.00
C GLU A 223 -4.71 19.55 -37.52
N LYS A 224 -6.01 19.37 -37.20
CA LYS A 224 -7.07 20.32 -37.57
C LYS A 224 -6.87 21.70 -36.95
N LEU A 225 -6.41 21.77 -35.71
CA LEU A 225 -6.08 23.03 -35.04
C LEU A 225 -4.98 23.76 -35.81
N SER A 226 -3.89 23.06 -36.15
CA SER A 226 -2.77 23.63 -36.92
C SER A 226 -3.20 24.15 -38.29
N GLU A 227 -4.09 23.45 -38.99
CA GLU A 227 -4.64 23.91 -40.27
C GLU A 227 -5.47 25.19 -40.14
N ILE A 228 -6.28 25.30 -39.10
CA ILE A 228 -7.10 26.49 -38.83
C ILE A 228 -6.24 27.68 -38.43
N GLU A 229 -5.20 27.46 -37.63
CA GLU A 229 -4.26 28.51 -37.22
C GLU A 229 -3.49 29.07 -38.41
N LYS A 230 -3.02 28.22 -39.34
CA LYS A 230 -2.39 28.68 -40.59
C LYS A 230 -3.34 29.54 -41.43
N LYS A 231 -4.59 29.10 -41.62
CA LYS A 231 -5.61 29.87 -42.37
C LYS A 231 -5.94 31.20 -41.70
N TYR A 232 -5.99 31.22 -40.38
CA TYR A 232 -6.23 32.43 -39.60
C TYR A 232 -5.09 33.45 -39.76
N ASP A 233 -3.84 32.99 -39.68
CA ASP A 233 -2.66 33.83 -39.84
C ASP A 233 -2.50 34.40 -41.27
N ASP A 234 -2.81 33.62 -42.30
CA ASP A 234 -2.75 34.06 -43.70
C ASP A 234 -3.78 35.18 -43.99
N LEU A 235 -5.00 35.06 -43.46
CA LEU A 235 -6.04 36.09 -43.62
C LEU A 235 -5.70 37.38 -42.86
N ARG A 236 -5.05 37.26 -41.69
CA ARG A 236 -4.60 38.43 -40.91
C ARG A 236 -3.51 39.23 -41.62
N ARG A 237 -2.61 38.56 -42.36
CA ARG A 237 -1.56 39.23 -43.15
C ARG A 237 -2.12 40.04 -44.34
N ALA A 238 -3.24 39.64 -44.92
CA ALA A 238 -3.89 40.36 -46.02
C ALA A 238 -4.55 41.70 -45.62
N GLN A 239 -4.70 41.98 -44.32
CA GLN A 239 -5.48 43.12 -43.80
C GLN A 239 -4.77 44.49 -43.90
N GLY A 240 -3.46 44.53 -44.20
CA GLY A 240 -2.65 45.75 -44.24
C GLY A 240 -3.08 46.79 -45.30
N THR A 241 -3.68 46.35 -46.41
CA THR A 241 -4.12 47.21 -47.54
C THR A 241 -5.58 47.68 -47.41
N ALA A 242 -6.38 47.09 -46.50
CA ALA A 242 -7.80 47.39 -46.35
C ALA A 242 -8.09 48.69 -45.57
N LYS A 243 -7.20 49.10 -44.65
CA LYS A 243 -7.41 50.27 -43.77
C LYS A 243 -7.50 51.61 -44.53
N HIS A 244 -6.76 51.77 -45.64
CA HIS A 244 -6.83 52.99 -46.46
C HIS A 244 -8.12 53.05 -47.29
N LYS A 245 -8.59 51.91 -47.82
CA LYS A 245 -9.86 51.82 -48.58
C LYS A 245 -11.09 51.97 -47.69
N GLU A 246 -11.03 51.47 -46.46
CA GLU A 246 -12.10 51.64 -45.48
C GLU A 246 -12.32 53.13 -45.13
N ARG A 247 -11.22 53.90 -44.99
CA ARG A 247 -11.29 55.36 -44.81
C ARG A 247 -11.88 56.08 -46.03
N PHE A 248 -11.47 55.67 -47.24
CA PHE A 248 -12.00 56.21 -48.50
C PHE A 248 -13.51 55.96 -48.67
N LEU A 249 -13.98 54.73 -48.41
CA LEU A 249 -15.40 54.37 -48.52
C LEU A 249 -16.26 55.05 -47.43
N LYS A 250 -15.75 55.17 -46.20
CA LYS A 250 -16.43 55.91 -45.12
C LYS A 250 -16.57 57.41 -45.45
N ALA A 251 -15.56 58.02 -46.07
CA ALA A 251 -15.64 59.42 -46.50
C ALA A 251 -16.69 59.64 -47.60
N ILE A 252 -16.86 58.68 -48.52
CA ILE A 252 -17.85 58.75 -49.61
C ILE A 252 -19.29 58.56 -49.10
N THR A 253 -19.54 57.60 -48.20
CA THR A 253 -20.87 57.44 -47.60
C THR A 253 -21.25 58.63 -46.71
N ALA A 254 -20.28 59.23 -46.02
CA ALA A 254 -20.49 60.50 -45.31
C ALA A 254 -20.88 61.65 -46.28
N LEU A 255 -20.21 61.77 -47.43
CA LEU A 255 -20.54 62.75 -48.47
C LEU A 255 -21.95 62.59 -49.04
N GLN A 256 -22.38 61.35 -49.30
CA GLN A 256 -23.76 61.05 -49.75
C GLN A 256 -24.81 61.47 -48.73
N ARG A 257 -24.51 61.33 -47.42
CA ARG A 257 -25.43 61.70 -46.34
C ARG A 257 -25.49 63.21 -46.08
N LEU A 258 -24.35 63.90 -46.24
CA LEU A 258 -24.19 65.30 -45.85
C LEU A 258 -24.59 66.30 -46.95
N ILE A 259 -24.37 65.96 -48.22
CA ILE A 259 -24.58 66.90 -49.34
C ILE A 259 -25.69 66.38 -50.27
N PRO A 260 -26.91 66.96 -50.22
CA PRO A 260 -27.97 66.58 -51.14
C PRO A 260 -27.60 66.96 -52.59
N GLY A 261 -27.70 65.98 -53.50
CA GLY A 261 -27.27 66.12 -54.90
C GLY A 261 -26.01 65.31 -55.27
N VAL A 262 -25.50 64.48 -54.34
CA VAL A 262 -24.48 63.44 -54.61
C VAL A 262 -25.20 62.10 -54.83
N TYR A 263 -25.04 61.50 -56.01
CA TYR A 263 -25.76 60.28 -56.38
C TYR A 263 -24.98 59.00 -56.06
N GLY A 264 -23.66 59.09 -55.91
CA GLY A 264 -22.77 57.97 -55.57
C GLY A 264 -21.65 57.75 -56.56
N THR A 265 -20.83 56.73 -56.34
CA THR A 265 -19.72 56.41 -57.23
C THR A 265 -20.19 55.70 -58.49
N LEU A 266 -19.46 55.87 -59.59
CA LEU A 266 -19.80 55.25 -60.87
C LEU A 266 -19.91 53.72 -60.72
N GLY A 267 -19.02 53.08 -59.94
CA GLY A 267 -19.07 51.64 -59.67
C GLY A 267 -20.31 51.15 -58.89
N GLN A 268 -21.01 52.02 -58.16
CA GLN A 268 -22.30 51.70 -57.51
C GLN A 268 -23.49 51.88 -58.47
N LEU A 269 -23.36 52.81 -59.42
CA LEU A 269 -24.46 53.26 -60.29
C LEU A 269 -24.56 52.48 -61.61
N CYS A 270 -23.52 51.74 -61.99
CA CYS A 270 -23.52 50.96 -63.23
C CYS A 270 -22.99 49.54 -63.05
N LYS A 271 -23.51 48.62 -63.87
CA LYS A 271 -23.14 47.20 -63.89
C LYS A 271 -22.92 46.73 -65.33
N PRO A 272 -21.98 45.80 -65.58
CA PRO A 272 -21.82 45.21 -66.91
C PRO A 272 -23.05 44.35 -67.26
N ALA A 273 -23.48 44.36 -68.53
CA ALA A 273 -24.64 43.59 -68.98
C ALA A 273 -24.44 42.06 -68.89
N LYS A 274 -23.18 41.58 -68.85
CA LYS A 274 -22.82 40.17 -68.64
C LYS A 274 -21.58 40.08 -67.73
N SER A 275 -21.54 39.09 -66.82
CA SER A 275 -20.42 38.87 -65.89
C SER A 275 -19.08 38.59 -66.59
N THR A 276 -19.10 38.05 -67.81
CA THR A 276 -17.89 37.85 -68.64
C THR A 276 -17.15 39.14 -68.98
N TYR A 277 -17.81 40.31 -68.93
CA TYR A 277 -17.20 41.62 -69.21
C TYR A 277 -16.85 42.41 -67.96
N GLU A 278 -16.92 41.80 -66.78
CA GLU A 278 -16.65 42.49 -65.51
C GLU A 278 -15.19 42.94 -65.40
N LYS A 279 -14.24 42.12 -65.87
CA LYS A 279 -12.82 42.49 -65.92
C LYS A 279 -12.56 43.63 -66.90
N ALA A 280 -13.18 43.57 -68.08
CA ALA A 280 -13.13 44.65 -69.06
C ALA A 280 -13.76 45.95 -68.54
N PHE A 281 -14.81 45.85 -67.73
CA PHE A 281 -15.50 46.98 -67.11
C PHE A 281 -14.65 47.63 -66.00
N LEU A 282 -14.10 46.83 -65.07
CA LEU A 282 -13.26 47.32 -63.98
C LEU A 282 -11.97 47.97 -64.48
N ASN A 283 -11.29 47.31 -65.42
CA ASN A 283 -10.01 47.80 -65.95
C ASN A 283 -10.20 48.90 -67.00
N GLY A 284 -11.28 48.87 -67.78
CA GLY A 284 -11.58 49.89 -68.78
C GLY A 284 -11.97 51.24 -68.19
N LEU A 285 -12.65 51.26 -67.03
CA LEU A 285 -12.96 52.50 -66.31
C LEU A 285 -11.83 52.92 -65.36
N ALA A 286 -11.02 52.00 -64.86
CA ALA A 286 -9.85 52.28 -64.01
C ALA A 286 -10.15 53.28 -62.86
N ASP A 287 -9.57 54.49 -62.90
CA ASP A 287 -9.77 55.57 -61.92
C ASP A 287 -11.21 56.14 -61.93
N TRP A 288 -11.95 55.97 -63.03
CA TRP A 288 -13.31 56.48 -63.18
C TRP A 288 -14.35 55.65 -62.43
N ILE A 289 -14.02 54.43 -61.99
CA ILE A 289 -14.95 53.61 -61.21
C ILE A 289 -15.22 54.21 -59.82
N ASP A 290 -14.19 54.84 -59.26
CA ASP A 290 -14.20 55.52 -57.97
C ASP A 290 -14.67 56.99 -58.10
N ALA A 291 -15.07 57.42 -59.30
CA ALA A 291 -15.54 58.79 -59.57
C ALA A 291 -16.95 59.02 -59.02
N LEU A 292 -17.15 60.15 -58.36
CA LEU A 292 -18.38 60.55 -57.71
C LEU A 292 -19.30 61.33 -58.67
N VAL A 293 -20.52 60.85 -58.89
CA VAL A 293 -21.52 61.50 -59.74
C VAL A 293 -22.33 62.49 -58.91
N VAL A 294 -22.39 63.75 -59.37
CA VAL A 294 -23.06 64.86 -58.68
C VAL A 294 -23.99 65.62 -59.62
N LYS A 295 -24.98 66.32 -59.07
CA LYS A 295 -25.99 67.05 -59.84
C LYS A 295 -25.42 68.21 -60.67
N ASP A 296 -24.67 69.11 -60.03
CA ASP A 296 -24.17 70.36 -60.62
C ASP A 296 -22.70 70.62 -60.25
N ARG A 297 -22.00 71.45 -61.03
CA ARG A 297 -20.58 71.81 -60.77
C ARG A 297 -20.36 72.46 -59.39
N GLN A 298 -21.34 73.21 -58.88
CA GLN A 298 -21.30 73.81 -57.54
C GLN A 298 -21.32 72.76 -56.42
N VAL A 299 -22.12 71.69 -56.60
CA VAL A 299 -22.16 70.56 -55.64
C VAL A 299 -20.83 69.82 -55.68
N GLY A 300 -20.28 69.60 -56.88
CA GLY A 300 -18.98 68.95 -57.03
C GLY A 300 -17.82 69.70 -56.36
N GLN A 301 -17.81 71.03 -56.41
CA GLN A 301 -16.80 71.83 -55.71
C GLN A 301 -16.87 71.64 -54.19
N ARG A 302 -18.08 71.64 -53.61
CA ARG A 302 -18.27 71.38 -52.17
C ARG A 302 -17.81 69.98 -51.76
N CYS A 303 -18.08 68.97 -52.60
CA CYS A 303 -17.60 67.62 -52.36
C CYS A 303 -16.06 67.54 -52.38
N LEU A 304 -15.40 68.28 -53.29
CA LEU A 304 -13.94 68.33 -53.37
C LEU A 304 -13.30 69.07 -52.19
N GLU A 305 -13.89 70.16 -51.73
CA GLU A 305 -13.44 70.88 -50.52
C GLU A 305 -13.54 69.99 -49.28
N TYR A 306 -14.69 69.34 -49.07
CA TYR A 306 -14.86 68.38 -47.97
C TYR A 306 -13.88 67.21 -48.04
N PHE A 307 -13.65 66.67 -49.24
CA PHE A 307 -12.73 65.53 -49.40
C PHE A 307 -11.26 65.92 -49.16
N LYS A 308 -10.87 67.16 -49.49
CA LYS A 308 -9.55 67.72 -49.16
C LYS A 308 -9.38 67.90 -47.64
N GLU A 309 -10.40 68.39 -46.95
CA GLU A 309 -10.37 68.56 -45.49
C GLU A 309 -10.21 67.23 -44.74
N GLN A 310 -10.79 66.14 -45.26
CA GLN A 310 -10.68 64.81 -44.65
C GLN A 310 -9.37 64.07 -44.98
N GLY A 311 -8.50 64.64 -45.82
CA GLY A 311 -7.22 64.01 -46.21
C GLY A 311 -7.38 62.63 -46.87
N ALA A 312 -8.54 62.37 -47.49
CA ALA A 312 -8.95 61.03 -47.91
C ALA A 312 -8.42 60.60 -49.30
N GLY A 313 -7.49 61.35 -49.89
CA GLY A 313 -6.78 61.02 -51.13
C GLY A 313 -7.31 61.74 -52.38
N LYS A 314 -7.15 61.12 -53.56
CA LYS A 314 -7.59 61.65 -54.86
C LYS A 314 -9.06 61.30 -55.11
N LEU A 315 -9.91 62.32 -55.31
CA LEU A 315 -11.33 62.14 -55.68
C LEU A 315 -11.60 62.75 -57.06
N LEU A 316 -12.25 61.98 -57.93
CA LEU A 316 -12.72 62.44 -59.24
C LEU A 316 -14.23 62.68 -59.17
N VAL A 317 -14.71 63.79 -59.73
CA VAL A 317 -16.13 64.20 -59.63
C VAL A 317 -16.71 64.51 -61.00
N ILE A 318 -17.90 63.98 -61.30
CA ILE A 318 -18.61 64.13 -62.58
C ILE A 318 -19.93 64.86 -62.36
N PRO A 319 -20.07 66.13 -62.80
CA PRO A 319 -21.33 66.87 -62.73
C PRO A 319 -22.26 66.51 -63.89
N LEU A 320 -23.53 66.19 -63.64
CA LEU A 320 -24.49 65.81 -64.68
C LEU A 320 -24.90 66.99 -65.58
N LYS A 321 -25.05 68.19 -65.00
CA LYS A 321 -25.44 69.39 -65.75
C LYS A 321 -24.24 69.99 -66.50
N GLY A 322 -24.32 70.01 -67.84
CA GLY A 322 -23.32 70.63 -68.71
C GLY A 322 -22.24 69.68 -69.27
N LEU A 323 -22.46 68.36 -69.23
CA LEU A 323 -21.55 67.40 -69.86
C LEU A 323 -21.63 67.48 -71.40
N PRO A 324 -20.49 67.56 -72.10
CA PRO A 324 -20.47 67.42 -73.54
C PRO A 324 -20.77 65.97 -73.92
N THR A 325 -21.70 65.77 -74.86
CA THR A 325 -21.94 64.45 -75.45
C THR A 325 -20.78 64.07 -76.38
N PRO A 326 -20.09 62.95 -76.15
CA PRO A 326 -18.97 62.55 -76.99
C PRO A 326 -19.47 62.19 -78.39
N GLN A 327 -18.92 62.85 -79.42
CA GLN A 327 -19.19 62.48 -80.82
C GLN A 327 -18.48 61.17 -81.14
N ARG A 328 -19.24 60.07 -81.19
CA ARG A 328 -18.73 58.74 -81.55
C ARG A 328 -18.66 58.60 -83.08
N LYS A 329 -17.52 58.19 -83.61
CA LYS A 329 -17.38 57.87 -85.05
C LYS A 329 -18.17 56.59 -85.34
N ASN A 330 -19.14 56.64 -86.25
CA ASN A 330 -19.85 55.43 -86.69
C ASN A 330 -18.95 54.58 -87.59
N LEU A 331 -18.20 53.66 -86.98
CA LEU A 331 -17.34 52.70 -87.66
C LEU A 331 -18.04 51.33 -87.69
N THR A 332 -18.18 50.74 -88.87
CA THR A 332 -18.82 49.42 -89.05
C THR A 332 -17.98 48.32 -88.39
N GLY A 333 -18.60 47.51 -87.53
CA GLY A 333 -17.97 46.36 -86.87
C GLY A 333 -17.36 46.61 -85.48
N ILE A 334 -17.49 47.82 -84.93
CA ILE A 334 -16.93 48.21 -83.61
C ILE A 334 -18.02 48.33 -82.55
N THR A 335 -17.81 47.73 -81.36
CA THR A 335 -18.72 47.87 -80.20
C THR A 335 -18.07 48.75 -79.13
N TYR A 336 -18.76 49.83 -78.75
CA TYR A 336 -18.31 50.72 -77.68
C TYR A 336 -18.63 50.16 -76.30
N LEU A 337 -17.72 50.36 -75.34
CA LEU A 337 -17.87 49.87 -73.96
C LEU A 337 -19.13 50.43 -73.28
N ALA A 338 -19.48 51.70 -73.56
CA ALA A 338 -20.67 52.35 -73.01
C ALA A 338 -22.00 51.64 -73.36
N LYS A 339 -22.08 50.95 -74.51
CA LYS A 339 -23.29 50.20 -74.91
C LYS A 339 -23.47 48.87 -74.16
N ILE A 340 -22.43 48.39 -73.49
CA ILE A 340 -22.41 47.11 -72.76
C ILE A 340 -22.67 47.35 -71.25
N ILE A 341 -22.69 48.60 -70.82
CA ILE A 341 -22.93 48.99 -69.44
C ILE A 341 -24.42 49.28 -69.23
N THR A 342 -25.00 48.62 -68.24
CA THR A 342 -26.37 48.88 -67.79
C THR A 342 -26.33 49.84 -66.61
N VAL A 343 -27.16 50.88 -66.65
CA VAL A 343 -27.18 51.94 -65.62
C VAL A 343 -28.50 51.88 -64.87
N SER A 344 -28.45 52.07 -63.55
CA SER A 344 -29.61 51.94 -62.65
C SER A 344 -30.73 52.97 -62.94
N ASN A 345 -30.40 54.14 -63.50
CA ASN A 345 -31.36 55.16 -63.89
C ASN A 345 -30.89 55.87 -65.19
N ALA A 346 -31.82 56.19 -66.09
CA ALA A 346 -31.52 56.79 -67.40
C ALA A 346 -30.87 58.18 -67.30
N GLU A 347 -31.12 58.92 -66.20
CA GLU A 347 -30.53 60.25 -65.95
C GLU A 347 -29.01 60.24 -65.78
N TYR A 348 -28.40 59.09 -65.48
CA TYR A 348 -26.96 58.96 -65.28
C TYR A 348 -26.20 58.46 -66.52
N GLN A 349 -26.92 58.16 -67.61
CA GLN A 349 -26.32 57.75 -68.88
C GLN A 349 -25.30 58.76 -69.43
N PRO A 350 -25.51 60.10 -69.36
CA PRO A 350 -24.52 61.06 -69.81
C PRO A 350 -23.17 60.98 -69.05
N ALA A 351 -23.18 60.60 -67.77
CA ALA A 351 -21.97 60.42 -66.98
C ALA A 351 -21.18 59.17 -67.40
N VAL A 352 -21.89 58.08 -67.73
CA VAL A 352 -21.29 56.85 -68.23
C VAL A 352 -20.76 57.04 -69.66
N ASP A 353 -21.51 57.71 -70.52
CA ASP A 353 -21.06 58.03 -71.87
C ASP A 353 -19.79 58.88 -71.87
N TYR A 354 -19.68 59.84 -70.94
CA TYR A 354 -18.49 60.67 -70.75
C TYR A 354 -17.30 59.87 -70.18
N ALA A 355 -17.51 59.07 -69.13
CA ALA A 355 -16.47 58.26 -68.50
C ALA A 355 -15.91 57.17 -69.44
N CYS A 356 -16.78 56.55 -70.24
CA CYS A 356 -16.37 55.56 -71.24
C CYS A 356 -15.84 56.19 -72.54
N GLY A 357 -16.19 57.45 -72.82
CA GLY A 357 -15.73 58.20 -74.00
C GLY A 357 -15.80 57.39 -75.31
N ASN A 358 -14.63 57.19 -75.92
CA ASN A 358 -14.44 56.42 -77.16
C ASN A 358 -13.76 55.06 -76.92
N ILE A 359 -13.93 54.46 -75.74
CA ILE A 359 -13.36 53.16 -75.42
C ILE A 359 -14.15 52.05 -76.13
N VAL A 360 -13.42 51.20 -76.86
CA VAL A 360 -13.94 50.11 -77.67
C VAL A 360 -13.67 48.76 -77.01
N LEU A 361 -14.60 47.83 -77.11
CA LEU A 361 -14.37 46.44 -76.73
C LEU A 361 -13.79 45.66 -77.92
N ALA A 362 -12.59 45.10 -77.73
CA ALA A 362 -11.98 44.14 -78.66
C ALA A 362 -12.18 42.71 -78.14
N LYS A 363 -12.40 41.74 -79.04
CA LYS A 363 -12.54 40.34 -78.65
C LYS A 363 -11.20 39.70 -78.35
N ASP A 364 -10.22 39.95 -79.23
CA ASP A 364 -8.91 39.32 -79.21
C ASP A 364 -7.78 40.37 -79.20
N PHE A 365 -6.58 39.96 -78.80
CA PHE A 365 -5.39 40.82 -78.71
C PHE A 365 -5.04 41.47 -80.06
N ASP A 366 -5.08 40.71 -81.16
CA ASP A 366 -4.75 41.22 -82.51
C ASP A 366 -5.77 42.26 -82.98
N GLN A 367 -7.05 42.06 -82.64
CA GLN A 367 -8.12 43.01 -82.93
C GLN A 367 -7.97 44.29 -82.09
N ALA A 368 -7.55 44.14 -80.83
CA ALA A 368 -7.25 45.27 -79.95
C ALA A 368 -6.09 46.11 -80.50
N GLN A 369 -5.04 45.43 -81.01
CA GLN A 369 -3.89 46.07 -81.65
C GLN A 369 -4.27 46.86 -82.90
N ASP A 370 -5.08 46.29 -83.81
CA ASP A 370 -5.56 47.00 -85.01
C ASP A 370 -6.39 48.25 -84.64
N TYR A 371 -7.29 48.11 -83.66
CA TYR A 371 -8.13 49.23 -83.23
C TYR A 371 -7.35 50.35 -82.53
N ALA A 372 -6.32 50.00 -81.75
CA ALA A 372 -5.51 50.98 -81.04
C ALA A 372 -4.53 51.71 -81.96
N PHE A 373 -3.72 50.98 -82.74
CA PHE A 373 -2.61 51.58 -83.49
C PHE A 373 -3.00 52.09 -84.88
N ASN A 374 -3.84 51.36 -85.61
CA ASN A 374 -4.21 51.74 -86.99
C ASN A 374 -5.39 52.72 -87.02
N ARG A 375 -6.33 52.60 -86.07
CA ARG A 375 -7.53 53.46 -86.00
C ARG A 375 -7.47 54.55 -84.94
N GLY A 376 -6.46 54.54 -84.08
CA GLY A 376 -6.23 55.55 -83.05
C GLY A 376 -7.31 55.59 -81.96
N LEU A 377 -7.86 54.43 -81.58
CA LEU A 377 -8.96 54.31 -80.60
C LEU A 377 -8.51 53.57 -79.33
N ASN A 378 -8.94 54.01 -78.16
CA ASN A 378 -8.66 53.29 -76.93
C ASN A 378 -9.50 52.02 -76.88
N CYS A 379 -8.89 50.87 -76.59
CA CYS A 379 -9.60 49.60 -76.58
C CYS A 379 -9.29 48.76 -75.34
N VAL A 380 -10.25 47.89 -74.99
CA VAL A 380 -10.16 46.97 -73.85
C VAL A 380 -10.60 45.60 -74.32
N THR A 381 -9.83 44.58 -73.95
CA THR A 381 -10.18 43.18 -74.23
C THR A 381 -11.11 42.63 -73.15
N ALA A 382 -11.82 41.52 -73.43
CA ALA A 382 -12.66 40.85 -72.44
C ALA A 382 -11.88 40.41 -71.18
N GLU A 383 -10.59 40.12 -71.32
CA GLU A 383 -9.70 39.73 -70.22
C GLU A 383 -9.23 40.90 -69.35
N GLY A 384 -9.55 42.14 -69.74
CA GLY A 384 -9.23 43.34 -68.97
C GLY A 384 -7.88 43.97 -69.29
N THR A 385 -7.22 43.57 -70.38
CA THR A 385 -6.07 44.31 -70.92
C THR A 385 -6.54 45.55 -71.67
N THR A 386 -5.97 46.71 -71.33
CA THR A 386 -6.30 47.99 -71.95
C THR A 386 -5.17 48.45 -72.89
N PHE A 387 -5.55 49.00 -74.04
CA PHE A 387 -4.65 49.61 -75.02
C PHE A 387 -5.06 51.07 -75.23
N ASP A 388 -4.12 51.98 -75.00
CA ASP A 388 -4.31 53.40 -75.29
C ASP A 388 -3.93 53.69 -76.75
N LYS A 389 -4.57 54.69 -77.37
CA LYS A 389 -4.24 55.19 -78.73
C LYS A 389 -2.78 55.67 -78.87
N ASN A 390 -2.13 55.96 -77.75
CA ASN A 390 -0.72 56.35 -77.67
C ASN A 390 0.25 55.16 -77.54
N GLY A 391 -0.27 53.92 -77.57
CA GLY A 391 0.52 52.69 -77.59
C GLY A 391 0.89 52.10 -76.23
N ILE A 392 0.28 52.57 -75.14
CA ILE A 392 0.46 51.98 -73.80
C ILE A 392 -0.47 50.77 -73.67
N ILE A 393 0.09 49.62 -73.30
CA ILE A 393 -0.66 48.39 -73.02
C ILE A 393 -0.58 48.10 -71.52
N THR A 394 -1.73 47.94 -70.86
CA THR A 394 -1.80 47.67 -69.42
C THR A 394 -2.56 46.37 -69.15
N THR A 395 -1.91 45.42 -68.46
CA THR A 395 -2.49 44.12 -68.06
C THR A 395 -2.22 43.90 -66.56
N GLY A 396 -3.25 43.60 -65.76
CA GLY A 396 -3.08 43.28 -64.33
C GLY A 396 -4.38 42.99 -63.58
N SER A 397 -4.33 42.04 -62.63
CA SER A 397 -5.46 41.47 -61.86
C SER A 397 -5.53 41.93 -60.39
N SER A 398 -5.15 43.18 -60.10
CA SER A 398 -4.88 43.65 -58.72
C SER A 398 -6.12 44.16 -57.93
N ARG A 399 -7.34 43.82 -58.34
CA ARG A 399 -8.57 44.37 -57.73
C ARG A 399 -9.65 43.34 -57.39
N GLU A 400 -9.31 42.08 -57.14
CA GLU A 400 -10.28 41.08 -56.65
C GLU A 400 -10.37 41.03 -55.10
N ASN A 401 -11.59 41.21 -54.57
CA ASN A 401 -12.16 40.64 -53.34
C ASN A 401 -11.61 41.01 -51.94
N THR A 402 -11.75 42.27 -51.51
CA THR A 402 -11.50 42.67 -50.09
C THR A 402 -12.73 42.68 -49.17
N THR A 403 -13.95 42.51 -49.67
CA THR A 403 -15.19 42.59 -48.87
C THR A 403 -15.63 41.27 -48.23
N PHE A 404 -15.16 40.11 -48.71
CA PHE A 404 -15.51 38.77 -48.17
C PHE A 404 -14.57 38.27 -47.06
N ALA A 405 -13.52 39.03 -46.70
CA ALA A 405 -12.50 38.59 -45.75
C ALA A 405 -12.91 38.70 -44.26
N ILE A 406 -13.90 39.52 -43.92
CA ILE A 406 -14.22 39.84 -42.51
C ILE A 406 -15.14 38.79 -41.87
N SER A 407 -16.14 38.26 -42.61
CA SER A 407 -17.04 37.21 -42.10
C SER A 407 -16.32 35.88 -41.88
N SER A 408 -15.37 35.55 -42.76
CA SER A 408 -14.61 34.30 -42.72
C SER A 408 -13.70 34.18 -41.48
N ILE A 409 -13.28 35.31 -40.88
CA ILE A 409 -12.40 35.32 -39.70
C ILE A 409 -13.17 34.96 -38.42
N GLN A 410 -14.40 35.48 -38.25
CA GLN A 410 -15.24 35.16 -37.08
C GLN A 410 -15.66 33.68 -37.04
N ASP A 411 -15.89 33.08 -38.22
CA ASP A 411 -16.24 31.67 -38.30
C ASP A 411 -15.04 30.76 -37.96
N LEU A 412 -13.81 31.16 -38.34
CA LEU A 412 -12.59 30.44 -37.99
C LEU A 412 -12.28 30.52 -36.48
N GLU A 413 -12.53 31.64 -35.81
CA GLU A 413 -12.37 31.76 -34.34
C GLU A 413 -13.32 30.83 -33.57
N LYS A 414 -14.58 30.72 -34.01
CA LYS A 414 -15.55 29.78 -33.42
C LYS A 414 -15.13 28.33 -33.61
N GLN A 415 -14.57 27.99 -34.77
CA GLN A 415 -14.06 26.63 -35.02
C GLN A 415 -12.82 26.31 -34.18
N LYS A 416 -11.90 27.27 -34.02
CA LYS A 416 -10.72 27.13 -33.15
C LYS A 416 -11.12 26.82 -31.70
N THR A 417 -11.94 27.67 -31.10
CA THR A 417 -12.40 27.50 -29.72
C THR A 417 -13.15 26.19 -29.49
N LYS A 418 -13.92 25.72 -30.48
CA LYS A 418 -14.59 24.41 -30.41
C LYS A 418 -13.59 23.25 -30.37
N ILE A 419 -12.58 23.27 -31.23
CA ILE A 419 -11.55 22.22 -31.31
C ILE A 419 -10.65 22.24 -30.06
N GLU A 420 -10.31 23.42 -29.54
CA GLU A 420 -9.56 23.54 -28.28
C GLU A 420 -10.30 22.91 -27.10
N ARG A 421 -11.62 23.12 -27.02
CA ARG A 421 -12.47 22.49 -25.99
C ARG A 421 -12.52 20.96 -26.14
N GLU A 422 -12.72 20.47 -27.37
CA GLU A 422 -12.70 19.02 -27.65
C GLU A 422 -11.33 18.39 -27.34
N LEU A 423 -10.24 19.12 -27.59
CA LEU A 423 -8.88 18.68 -27.27
C LEU A 423 -8.69 18.55 -25.75
N GLN A 424 -9.15 19.54 -24.98
CA GLN A 424 -9.08 19.53 -23.51
C GLN A 424 -9.89 18.35 -22.94
N GLU A 425 -11.13 18.16 -23.37
CA GLU A 425 -11.98 17.03 -22.94
C GLU A 425 -11.34 15.68 -23.28
N THR A 426 -10.68 15.57 -24.43
CA THR A 426 -9.98 14.34 -24.84
C THR A 426 -8.73 14.10 -23.99
N SER A 427 -7.98 15.15 -23.63
CA SER A 427 -6.81 15.02 -22.75
C SER A 427 -7.17 14.60 -21.32
N GLU A 428 -8.24 15.17 -20.75
CA GLU A 428 -8.72 14.80 -19.40
C GLU A 428 -9.16 13.33 -19.37
N ARG A 429 -9.85 12.86 -20.42
CA ARG A 429 -10.23 11.44 -20.56
C ARG A 429 -9.04 10.50 -20.64
N ILE A 430 -7.96 10.89 -21.33
CA ILE A 430 -6.73 10.09 -21.42
C ILE A 430 -6.09 9.98 -20.03
N GLU A 431 -6.05 11.08 -19.27
CA GLU A 431 -5.45 11.10 -17.93
C GLU A 431 -6.22 10.22 -16.94
N ILE A 432 -7.55 10.35 -16.88
CA ILE A 432 -8.42 9.51 -16.04
C ILE A 432 -8.20 8.03 -16.38
N ARG A 433 -8.23 7.67 -17.67
CA ARG A 433 -8.06 6.29 -18.10
C ARG A 433 -6.66 5.75 -17.80
N ARG A 434 -5.63 6.58 -17.85
CA ARG A 434 -4.26 6.20 -17.50
C ARG A 434 -4.15 5.85 -16.01
N ASN A 435 -4.83 6.60 -15.15
CA ASN A 435 -4.88 6.31 -13.72
C ASN A 435 -5.64 5.00 -13.43
N GLU A 436 -6.78 4.78 -14.10
CA GLU A 436 -7.51 3.50 -14.01
C GLU A 436 -6.67 2.32 -14.53
N PHE A 437 -5.94 2.50 -15.62
CA PHE A 437 -5.06 1.49 -16.19
C PHE A 437 -3.96 1.08 -15.21
N ASN A 438 -3.26 2.06 -14.61
CA ASN A 438 -2.22 1.80 -13.62
C ASN A 438 -2.79 1.06 -12.40
N ARG A 439 -3.97 1.45 -11.92
CA ARG A 439 -4.64 0.78 -10.80
C ARG A 439 -4.96 -0.69 -11.12
N LEU A 440 -5.50 -0.96 -12.31
CA LEU A 440 -5.79 -2.33 -12.73
C LEU A 440 -4.52 -3.17 -12.95
N GLU A 441 -3.42 -2.54 -13.38
CA GLU A 441 -2.12 -3.19 -13.54
C GLU A 441 -1.50 -3.56 -12.17
N GLU A 442 -1.63 -2.69 -11.17
CA GLU A 442 -1.28 -3.01 -9.77
C GLU A 442 -2.16 -4.15 -9.21
N GLU A 443 -3.48 -4.09 -9.40
CA GLU A 443 -4.40 -5.16 -9.03
C GLU A 443 -4.00 -6.49 -9.69
N LEU A 444 -3.67 -6.49 -10.99
CA LEU A 444 -3.17 -7.67 -11.70
C LEU A 444 -1.87 -8.21 -11.09
N GLY A 445 -0.93 -7.33 -10.73
CA GLY A 445 0.32 -7.69 -10.05
C GLY A 445 0.07 -8.44 -8.73
N THR A 446 -0.86 -7.93 -7.91
CA THR A 446 -1.22 -8.60 -6.64
C THR A 446 -1.85 -9.98 -6.86
N VAL A 447 -2.74 -10.10 -7.85
CA VAL A 447 -3.40 -11.35 -8.21
C VAL A 447 -2.39 -12.38 -8.74
N MET A 448 -1.39 -11.94 -9.51
CA MET A 448 -0.31 -12.82 -9.98
C MET A 448 0.54 -13.37 -8.82
N LEU A 449 0.90 -12.54 -7.85
CA LEU A 449 1.62 -12.98 -6.65
C LEU A 449 0.80 -14.00 -5.84
N GLN A 450 -0.52 -13.80 -5.74
CA GLN A 450 -1.40 -14.79 -5.09
C GLN A 450 -1.40 -16.13 -5.83
N ILE A 451 -1.46 -16.14 -7.16
CA ILE A 451 -1.41 -17.37 -7.97
C ILE A 451 -0.08 -18.11 -7.75
N GLU A 452 1.04 -17.39 -7.72
CA GLU A 452 2.35 -17.98 -7.43
C GLU A 452 2.40 -18.57 -6.02
N GLY A 453 1.87 -17.87 -5.02
CA GLY A 453 1.74 -18.38 -3.65
C GLY A 453 0.93 -19.68 -3.59
N PHE A 454 -0.22 -19.73 -4.27
CA PHE A 454 -1.02 -20.97 -4.36
C PHE A 454 -0.30 -22.09 -5.10
N ASN A 455 0.45 -21.80 -6.17
CA ASN A 455 1.23 -22.81 -6.88
C ASN A 455 2.33 -23.42 -6.00
N ARG A 456 3.06 -22.61 -5.23
CA ARG A 456 4.07 -23.07 -4.27
C ARG A 456 3.44 -23.99 -3.22
N LYS A 457 2.34 -23.53 -2.60
CA LYS A 457 1.62 -24.30 -1.58
C LYS A 457 1.06 -25.63 -2.11
N LEU A 458 0.56 -25.65 -3.35
CA LEU A 458 0.11 -26.89 -4.00
C LEU A 458 1.27 -27.83 -4.29
N SER A 459 2.45 -27.30 -4.66
CA SER A 459 3.66 -28.10 -4.86
C SER A 459 4.11 -28.77 -3.56
N GLU A 460 4.22 -28.00 -2.48
CA GLU A 460 4.56 -28.47 -1.13
C GLU A 460 3.59 -29.56 -0.65
N LEU A 461 2.28 -29.31 -0.78
CA LEU A 461 1.26 -30.30 -0.43
C LEU A 461 1.38 -31.58 -1.28
N SER A 462 1.76 -31.47 -2.56
CA SER A 462 1.94 -32.62 -3.44
C SER A 462 3.16 -33.46 -3.08
N GLU A 463 4.26 -32.83 -2.64
CA GLU A 463 5.46 -33.51 -2.15
C GLU A 463 5.19 -34.19 -0.82
N ASN A 464 4.53 -33.49 0.11
CA ASN A 464 4.10 -34.05 1.38
C ASN A 464 3.18 -35.26 1.15
N LYS A 465 2.22 -35.18 0.22
CA LYS A 465 1.36 -36.32 -0.13
C LYS A 465 2.18 -37.52 -0.58
N LYS A 466 3.16 -37.34 -1.47
CA LYS A 466 4.04 -38.44 -1.94
C LYS A 466 4.83 -39.07 -0.79
N LEU A 467 5.35 -38.26 0.12
CA LEU A 467 6.07 -38.73 1.30
C LEU A 467 5.17 -39.59 2.19
N TYR A 468 3.98 -39.10 2.53
CA TYR A 468 3.03 -39.84 3.36
C TYR A 468 2.49 -41.09 2.66
N ASP A 469 2.25 -41.08 1.34
CA ASP A 469 1.89 -42.27 0.56
C ASP A 469 2.99 -43.34 0.56
N SER A 470 4.26 -42.92 0.57
CA SER A 470 5.41 -43.82 0.71
C SER A 470 5.50 -44.43 2.12
N ASN A 471 5.31 -43.58 3.14
CA ASN A 471 5.29 -44.01 4.54
C ASN A 471 4.15 -45.00 4.79
N LEU A 472 2.96 -44.72 4.27
CA LEU A 472 1.78 -45.59 4.40
C LEU A 472 2.05 -46.97 3.79
N ARG A 473 2.65 -47.03 2.60
CA ARG A 473 3.06 -48.30 1.97
C ARG A 473 4.09 -49.06 2.80
N THR A 474 5.03 -48.36 3.40
CA THR A 474 6.08 -48.96 4.24
C THR A 474 5.49 -49.55 5.53
N ILE A 475 4.60 -48.81 6.19
CA ILE A 475 3.90 -49.27 7.40
C ILE A 475 2.98 -50.47 7.08
N GLN A 476 2.23 -50.42 5.97
CA GLN A 476 1.39 -51.54 5.55
C GLN A 476 2.19 -52.82 5.29
N ARG A 477 3.37 -52.69 4.68
CA ARG A 477 4.28 -53.83 4.49
C ARG A 477 4.79 -54.36 5.84
N GLY A 478 5.20 -53.47 6.75
CA GLY A 478 5.64 -53.83 8.10
C GLY A 478 4.58 -54.60 8.89
N ILE A 479 3.32 -54.14 8.86
CA ILE A 479 2.18 -54.83 9.50
C ILE A 479 1.96 -56.21 8.89
N LYS A 480 2.12 -56.35 7.56
CA LYS A 480 1.97 -57.64 6.88
C LYS A 480 3.07 -58.64 7.28
N GLU A 481 4.31 -58.19 7.35
CA GLU A 481 5.46 -58.99 7.79
C GLU A 481 5.33 -59.39 9.27
N LEU A 482 4.95 -58.45 10.14
CA LEU A 482 4.67 -58.72 11.56
C LEU A 482 3.56 -59.75 11.73
N ASN A 483 2.42 -59.60 11.03
CA ASN A 483 1.31 -60.55 11.11
C ASN A 483 1.74 -61.97 10.71
N GLN A 484 2.53 -62.12 9.65
CA GLN A 484 3.04 -63.42 9.25
C GLN A 484 3.95 -64.02 10.35
N SER A 485 4.87 -63.23 10.88
CA SER A 485 5.79 -63.69 11.92
C SER A 485 5.10 -64.01 13.26
N THR A 486 4.06 -63.25 13.63
CA THR A 486 3.24 -63.53 14.82
C THR A 486 2.49 -64.85 14.67
N GLU A 487 1.95 -65.14 13.48
CA GLU A 487 1.24 -66.39 13.19
C GLU A 487 2.18 -67.62 13.28
N GLU A 488 3.40 -67.49 12.77
CA GLU A 488 4.43 -68.53 12.87
C GLU A 488 4.83 -68.80 14.33
N LYS A 489 5.03 -67.74 15.13
CA LYS A 489 5.37 -67.86 16.55
C LYS A 489 4.21 -68.41 17.40
N LYS A 490 2.96 -68.06 17.09
CA LYS A 490 1.77 -68.65 17.74
C LYS A 490 1.69 -70.16 17.53
N LYS A 491 1.99 -70.66 16.33
CA LYS A 491 2.09 -72.11 16.10
C LYS A 491 3.20 -72.75 16.92
N SER A 492 4.34 -72.09 17.05
CA SER A 492 5.42 -72.55 17.93
C SER A 492 4.98 -72.60 19.40
N LEU A 493 4.24 -71.59 19.86
CA LEU A 493 3.67 -71.56 21.21
C LEU A 493 2.71 -72.73 21.44
N GLU A 494 1.81 -73.04 20.51
CA GLU A 494 0.92 -74.19 20.60
C GLU A 494 1.70 -75.51 20.76
N THR A 495 2.81 -75.68 20.03
CA THR A 495 3.66 -76.87 20.18
C THR A 495 4.38 -76.92 21.53
N ALA A 496 4.87 -75.80 22.05
CA ALA A 496 5.49 -75.72 23.37
C ALA A 496 4.47 -75.97 24.50
N GLN A 497 3.26 -75.44 24.34
CA GLN A 497 2.14 -75.64 25.26
C GLN A 497 1.71 -77.11 25.31
N ALA A 498 1.61 -77.77 24.15
CA ALA A 498 1.29 -79.20 24.07
C ALA A 498 2.35 -80.08 24.76
N LYS A 499 3.64 -79.75 24.59
CA LYS A 499 4.75 -80.43 25.29
C LYS A 499 4.65 -80.23 26.81
N TYR A 500 4.38 -79.01 27.26
CA TYR A 500 4.18 -78.69 28.67
C TYR A 500 3.01 -79.50 29.26
N GLU A 501 1.86 -79.55 28.58
CA GLU A 501 0.70 -80.33 29.03
C GLU A 501 0.97 -81.82 29.10
N GLU A 502 1.74 -82.38 28.15
CA GLU A 502 2.13 -83.79 28.17
C GLU A 502 3.02 -84.11 29.36
N LEU A 503 4.02 -83.26 29.64
CA LEU A 503 4.92 -83.42 30.79
C LEU A 503 4.17 -83.23 32.12
N ALA A 504 3.24 -82.26 32.19
CA ALA A 504 2.40 -82.04 33.37
C ALA A 504 1.49 -83.24 33.66
N LYS A 505 0.90 -83.86 32.62
CA LYS A 505 0.13 -85.11 32.76
C LYS A 505 1.00 -86.28 33.26
N LYS A 506 2.25 -86.38 32.78
CA LYS A 506 3.21 -87.40 33.25
C LYS A 506 3.59 -87.18 34.71
N GLN A 507 3.76 -85.94 35.14
CA GLN A 507 4.06 -85.60 36.54
C GLN A 507 2.89 -85.96 37.45
N ALA A 508 1.67 -85.52 37.10
CA ALA A 508 0.46 -85.83 37.85
C ALA A 508 0.19 -87.35 37.96
N ALA A 509 0.52 -88.13 36.93
CA ALA A 509 0.40 -89.59 36.96
C ALA A 509 1.48 -90.27 37.84
N LEU A 510 2.68 -89.69 37.93
CA LEU A 510 3.76 -90.17 38.79
C LEU A 510 3.45 -89.89 40.27
N ASP A 511 2.95 -88.69 40.56
CA ASP A 511 2.50 -88.28 41.90
C ASP A 511 1.40 -89.22 42.41
N LYS A 512 0.43 -89.56 41.55
CA LYS A 512 -0.66 -90.47 41.92
C LYS A 512 -0.20 -91.91 42.21
N LYS A 513 0.94 -92.35 41.68
CA LYS A 513 1.49 -93.71 41.87
C LYS A 513 2.42 -93.83 43.09
N LEU A 514 3.27 -92.82 43.32
CA LEU A 514 4.28 -92.85 44.37
C LEU A 514 3.72 -92.64 45.78
N PHE A 515 2.54 -92.00 45.87
CA PHE A 515 2.05 -91.44 47.12
C PHE A 515 0.74 -92.09 47.64
N ALA A 516 0.32 -93.21 47.06
CA ALA A 516 -0.92 -93.91 47.43
C ALA A 516 -0.99 -94.35 48.91
N ASP A 517 0.14 -94.73 49.51
CA ASP A 517 0.22 -95.26 50.89
C ASP A 517 0.16 -94.17 51.99
N ILE A 518 0.53 -92.93 51.68
CA ILE A 518 0.55 -91.84 52.67
C ILE A 518 -0.86 -91.24 52.79
N VAL A 519 -1.59 -91.11 51.68
CA VAL A 519 -2.99 -90.66 51.63
C VAL A 519 -3.92 -91.56 52.47
N LEU A 520 -3.61 -92.85 52.58
CA LEU A 520 -4.36 -93.83 53.37
C LEU A 520 -4.20 -93.70 54.89
N LYS A 521 -3.11 -93.08 55.38
CA LYS A 521 -2.79 -93.01 56.82
C LYS A 521 -3.19 -91.70 57.51
N THR A 522 -3.12 -90.57 56.81
CA THR A 522 -3.40 -89.25 57.37
C THR A 522 -4.84 -88.79 57.17
N GLY A 523 -5.60 -89.45 56.27
CA GLY A 523 -6.96 -89.02 55.90
C GLY A 523 -7.00 -87.70 55.13
N GLN A 524 -5.85 -87.10 54.85
CA GLN A 524 -5.64 -85.88 54.07
C GLN A 524 -4.70 -86.20 52.90
N SER A 525 -4.99 -85.64 51.73
CA SER A 525 -4.15 -85.80 50.53
C SER A 525 -2.76 -85.20 50.78
N ILE A 526 -1.70 -85.77 50.20
CA ILE A 526 -0.36 -85.14 50.24
C ILE A 526 -0.37 -83.74 49.60
N GLN A 527 -1.26 -83.52 48.63
CA GLN A 527 -1.51 -82.19 48.10
C GLN A 527 -2.03 -81.24 49.18
N GLU A 528 -2.78 -81.70 50.18
CA GLU A 528 -3.29 -80.86 51.28
C GLU A 528 -2.19 -80.51 52.28
N ILE A 529 -1.27 -81.42 52.59
CA ILE A 529 -0.14 -81.17 53.51
C ILE A 529 0.95 -80.32 52.84
N GLU A 530 1.29 -80.59 51.58
CA GLU A 530 2.16 -79.70 50.79
C GLU A 530 1.48 -78.37 50.51
N SER A 531 0.17 -78.36 50.21
CA SER A 531 -0.54 -77.10 50.03
C SER A 531 -0.58 -76.31 51.32
N THR A 532 -0.77 -76.91 52.49
CA THR A 532 -0.78 -76.16 53.76
C THR A 532 0.61 -75.66 54.13
N TYR A 533 1.66 -76.45 53.93
CA TYR A 533 3.04 -76.02 54.15
C TYR A 533 3.49 -74.96 53.13
N HIS A 534 3.33 -75.20 51.83
CA HIS A 534 3.65 -74.23 50.78
C HIS A 534 2.75 -73.00 50.85
N ARG A 535 1.47 -73.13 51.23
CA ARG A 535 0.57 -71.99 51.46
C ARG A 535 1.02 -71.21 52.67
N ARG A 536 1.41 -71.84 53.79
CA ARG A 536 1.94 -71.12 54.95
C ARG A 536 3.25 -70.40 54.61
N THR A 537 4.22 -71.05 53.97
CA THR A 537 5.48 -70.40 53.57
C THR A 537 5.26 -69.33 52.50
N MET A 538 4.33 -69.52 51.56
CA MET A 538 3.93 -68.49 50.60
C MET A 538 3.30 -67.29 51.31
N LEU A 539 2.40 -67.53 52.26
CA LEU A 539 1.73 -66.50 53.04
C LEU A 539 2.74 -65.74 53.91
N GLU A 540 3.70 -66.42 54.54
CA GLU A 540 4.79 -65.80 55.32
C GLU A 540 5.71 -64.94 54.45
N ASN A 541 6.18 -65.46 53.30
CA ASN A 541 6.97 -64.69 52.35
C ASN A 541 6.18 -63.52 51.74
N ARG A 542 4.89 -63.72 51.48
CA ARG A 542 3.98 -62.68 50.97
C ARG A 542 3.77 -61.58 52.00
N LEU A 543 3.66 -61.96 53.27
CA LEU A 543 3.51 -61.04 54.39
C LEU A 543 4.79 -60.25 54.65
N GLU A 544 5.97 -60.89 54.57
CA GLU A 544 7.27 -60.20 54.63
C GLU A 544 7.45 -59.22 53.46
N TYR A 545 7.04 -59.64 52.25
CA TYR A 545 7.02 -58.77 51.08
C TYR A 545 6.09 -57.56 51.28
N ILE A 546 4.83 -57.77 51.69
CA ILE A 546 3.87 -56.67 51.94
C ILE A 546 4.40 -55.73 53.04
N LYS A 547 4.97 -56.26 54.13
CA LYS A 547 5.59 -55.46 55.20
C LYS A 547 6.79 -54.65 54.73
N SER A 548 7.50 -55.09 53.69
CA SER A 548 8.58 -54.32 53.06
C SER A 548 8.08 -53.27 52.07
N VAL A 549 6.90 -53.49 51.47
CA VAL A 549 6.30 -52.60 50.46
C VAL A 549 5.54 -51.44 51.09
N ILE A 550 4.83 -51.66 52.20
CA ILE A 550 4.06 -50.62 52.90
C ILE A 550 4.91 -49.36 53.25
N PRO A 551 6.12 -49.48 53.84
CA PRO A 551 6.95 -48.31 54.15
C PRO A 551 7.48 -47.60 52.90
N ASN A 552 7.72 -48.34 51.81
CA ASN A 552 8.19 -47.77 50.55
C ASN A 552 7.06 -47.01 49.84
N GLU A 553 5.85 -47.58 49.79
CA GLU A 553 4.69 -46.89 49.23
C GLU A 553 4.29 -45.65 50.04
N GLN A 554 4.44 -45.67 51.38
CA GLN A 554 4.17 -44.51 52.24
C GLN A 554 5.09 -43.30 52.00
N ASN A 555 6.30 -43.52 51.47
CA ASN A 555 7.23 -42.43 51.16
C ASN A 555 6.91 -41.73 49.82
N ASP A 556 6.25 -42.43 48.89
CA ASP A 556 5.85 -41.95 47.56
C ASP A 556 4.46 -41.28 47.58
N ASP A 557 4.13 -40.53 48.64
CA ASP A 557 2.82 -39.91 48.79
C ASP A 557 2.54 -38.90 47.65
N PRO A 558 1.61 -39.20 46.71
CA PRO A 558 1.28 -38.31 45.61
C PRO A 558 0.60 -37.02 46.08
N GLN A 559 0.25 -36.91 47.37
CA GLN A 559 -0.32 -35.71 47.96
C GLN A 559 0.63 -34.50 47.87
N LYS A 560 1.95 -34.71 47.98
CA LYS A 560 2.93 -33.61 47.83
C LYS A 560 2.90 -32.98 46.44
N VAL A 561 2.77 -33.81 45.40
CA VAL A 561 2.65 -33.36 44.01
C VAL A 561 1.33 -32.62 43.79
N ILE A 562 0.24 -33.07 44.43
CA ILE A 562 -1.05 -32.37 44.39
C ILE A 562 -0.94 -31.00 45.06
N ASP A 563 -0.23 -30.87 46.17
CA ASP A 563 -0.04 -29.59 46.87
C ASP A 563 0.79 -28.60 46.03
N GLU A 564 1.86 -29.06 45.38
CA GLU A 564 2.64 -28.25 44.43
C GLU A 564 1.79 -27.80 43.21
N LEU A 565 0.98 -28.70 42.66
CA LEU A 565 0.07 -28.38 41.55
C LEU A 565 -1.02 -27.39 41.98
N ASN A 566 -1.53 -27.50 43.21
CA ASN A 566 -2.50 -26.55 43.77
C ASN A 566 -1.89 -25.16 43.97
N GLN A 567 -0.64 -25.07 44.41
CA GLN A 567 0.08 -23.81 44.51
C GLN A 567 0.23 -23.16 43.13
N ARG A 568 0.65 -23.94 42.13
CA ARG A 568 0.81 -23.44 40.75
C ARG A 568 -0.54 -23.05 40.11
N LEU A 569 -1.60 -23.78 40.42
CA LEU A 569 -2.96 -23.45 40.02
C LEU A 569 -3.39 -22.09 40.61
N GLN A 570 -3.04 -21.82 41.86
CA GLN A 570 -3.34 -20.56 42.52
C GLN A 570 -2.60 -19.39 41.84
N GLU A 571 -1.31 -19.55 41.54
CA GLU A 571 -0.52 -18.54 40.80
C GLU A 571 -1.11 -18.23 39.41
N TYR A 572 -1.56 -19.26 38.67
CA TYR A 572 -2.23 -19.06 37.38
C TYR A 572 -3.58 -18.37 37.52
N LYS A 573 -4.36 -18.67 38.56
CA LYS A 573 -5.63 -17.98 38.84
C LYS A 573 -5.42 -16.50 39.14
N GLU A 574 -4.44 -16.17 39.97
CA GLU A 574 -4.09 -14.78 40.30
C GLU A 574 -3.61 -14.01 39.06
N SER A 575 -2.77 -14.64 38.24
CA SER A 575 -2.30 -14.08 36.97
C SER A 575 -3.44 -13.87 35.96
N ASN A 576 -4.41 -14.78 35.93
CA ASN A 576 -5.61 -14.67 35.09
C ASN A 576 -6.53 -13.52 35.55
N GLU A 577 -6.74 -13.38 36.85
CA GLU A 577 -7.50 -12.25 37.42
C GLU A 577 -6.83 -10.90 37.12
N GLN A 578 -5.49 -10.84 37.22
CA GLN A 578 -4.76 -9.62 36.88
C GLN A 578 -4.88 -9.28 35.39
N SER A 579 -4.77 -10.28 34.52
CA SER A 579 -4.95 -10.10 33.07
C SER A 579 -6.38 -9.64 32.74
N GLN A 580 -7.38 -10.17 33.46
CA GLN A 580 -8.77 -9.74 33.31
C GLN A 580 -8.97 -8.27 33.72
N LYS A 581 -8.37 -7.82 34.84
CA LYS A 581 -8.41 -6.39 35.24
C LYS A 581 -7.78 -5.49 34.17
N ASN A 582 -6.63 -5.88 33.64
CA ASN A 582 -5.96 -5.13 32.56
C ASN A 582 -6.83 -5.04 31.30
N ILE A 583 -7.51 -6.14 30.92
CA ILE A 583 -8.45 -6.17 29.80
C ILE A 583 -9.61 -5.19 30.03
N ASP A 584 -10.17 -5.15 31.24
CA ASP A 584 -11.29 -4.27 31.55
C ASP A 584 -10.88 -2.79 31.53
N GLU A 585 -9.69 -2.46 32.03
CA GLU A 585 -9.09 -1.11 31.92
C GLU A 585 -8.84 -0.70 30.46
N LEU A 586 -8.27 -1.61 29.65
CA LEU A 586 -8.04 -1.36 28.23
C LEU A 586 -9.34 -1.20 27.44
N LYS A 587 -10.40 -1.95 27.78
CA LYS A 587 -11.74 -1.80 27.18
C LYS A 587 -12.36 -0.45 27.50
N GLN A 588 -12.24 0.04 28.73
CA GLN A 588 -12.69 1.40 29.07
C GLN A 588 -11.93 2.45 28.25
N ARG A 589 -10.61 2.32 28.15
CA ARG A 589 -9.78 3.23 27.34
C ARG A 589 -10.09 3.15 25.84
N GLU A 590 -10.42 1.97 25.32
CA GLU A 590 -10.86 1.78 23.94
C GLU A 590 -12.19 2.50 23.70
N GLU A 591 -13.15 2.42 24.63
CA GLU A 591 -14.44 3.09 24.53
C GLU A 591 -14.31 4.62 24.57
N GLU A 592 -13.44 5.14 25.44
CA GLU A 592 -13.12 6.57 25.49
C GLU A 592 -12.46 7.05 24.18
N SER A 593 -11.52 6.30 23.64
CA SER A 593 -10.86 6.63 22.37
C SER A 593 -11.85 6.55 21.19
N LYS A 594 -12.74 5.54 21.16
CA LYS A 594 -13.84 5.45 20.18
C LYS A 594 -14.74 6.68 20.23
N LYS A 595 -15.11 7.15 21.43
CA LYS A 595 -15.91 8.37 21.60
C LYS A 595 -15.20 9.59 21.04
N LYS A 596 -13.88 9.72 21.22
CA LYS A 596 -13.08 10.82 20.63
C LYS A 596 -13.03 10.73 19.10
N VAL A 597 -12.76 9.54 18.55
CA VAL A 597 -12.74 9.32 17.10
C VAL A 597 -14.09 9.66 16.46
N ASN A 598 -15.21 9.24 17.08
CA ASN A 598 -16.54 9.57 16.56
C ASN A 598 -16.82 11.07 16.62
N LYS A 599 -16.44 11.76 17.71
CA LYS A 599 -16.55 13.22 17.79
C LYS A 599 -15.80 13.93 16.67
N TYR A 600 -14.54 13.55 16.42
CA TYR A 600 -13.75 14.15 15.35
C TYR A 600 -14.30 13.80 13.96
N LYS A 601 -14.85 12.60 13.75
CA LYS A 601 -15.53 12.25 12.50
C LYS A 601 -16.77 13.11 12.27
N ASP A 602 -17.60 13.27 13.30
CA ASP A 602 -18.79 14.12 13.24
C ASP A 602 -18.39 15.58 12.96
N GLU A 603 -17.39 16.13 13.66
CA GLU A 603 -16.84 17.47 13.41
C GLU A 603 -16.30 17.61 11.98
N LEU A 604 -15.60 16.60 11.47
CA LEU A 604 -15.04 16.60 10.11
C LEU A 604 -16.13 16.55 9.04
N THR A 605 -17.22 15.79 9.27
CA THR A 605 -18.40 15.81 8.38
C THR A 605 -19.09 17.17 8.37
N GLN A 606 -19.27 17.80 9.53
CA GLN A 606 -19.87 19.14 9.62
C GLN A 606 -19.01 20.19 8.89
N LEU A 607 -17.69 20.13 9.07
CA LEU A 607 -16.76 21.03 8.38
C LEU A 607 -16.72 20.80 6.87
N HIS A 608 -16.83 19.54 6.40
CA HIS A 608 -16.95 19.23 4.97
C HIS A 608 -18.24 19.77 4.37
N GLU A 609 -19.38 19.62 5.06
CA GLU A 609 -20.64 20.24 4.61
C GLU A 609 -20.55 21.77 4.58
N GLU A 610 -19.86 22.39 5.53
CA GLU A 610 -19.61 23.83 5.52
C GLU A 610 -18.70 24.26 4.35
N ASP A 611 -17.66 23.49 4.03
CA ASP A 611 -16.79 23.75 2.87
C ASP A 611 -17.56 23.60 1.54
N GLU A 612 -18.40 22.57 1.39
CA GLU A 612 -19.23 22.40 0.20
C GLU A 612 -20.22 23.56 0.03
N ARG A 613 -20.95 23.93 1.09
CA ARG A 613 -21.85 25.10 1.09
C ARG A 613 -21.11 26.37 0.67
N MET A 614 -19.94 26.63 1.26
CA MET A 614 -19.12 27.80 0.93
C MET A 614 -18.62 27.80 -0.53
N ARG A 615 -18.27 26.63 -1.09
CA ARG A 615 -17.87 26.50 -2.50
C ARG A 615 -19.04 26.75 -3.45
N GLU A 616 -20.24 26.31 -3.11
CA GLU A 616 -21.44 26.61 -3.90
C GLU A 616 -21.77 28.10 -3.90
N GLU A 617 -21.76 28.75 -2.74
CA GLU A 617 -21.96 30.20 -2.63
C GLU A 617 -20.90 30.98 -3.41
N LEU A 618 -19.62 30.55 -3.38
CA LEU A 618 -18.57 31.14 -4.20
C LEU A 618 -18.81 30.96 -5.71
N LYS A 619 -19.35 29.82 -6.15
CA LYS A 619 -19.72 29.60 -7.55
C LYS A 619 -20.84 30.53 -7.99
N GLU A 620 -21.89 30.69 -7.17
CA GLU A 620 -23.00 31.61 -7.46
C GLU A 620 -22.55 33.07 -7.49
N LEU A 621 -21.72 33.48 -6.54
CA LEU A 621 -21.20 34.84 -6.46
C LEU A 621 -20.31 35.17 -7.68
N ASN A 622 -19.49 34.20 -8.12
CA ASN A 622 -18.68 34.35 -9.34
C ASN A 622 -19.54 34.41 -10.62
N ARG A 623 -20.63 33.62 -10.71
CA ARG A 623 -21.60 33.73 -11.82
C ARG A 623 -22.25 35.13 -11.85
N THR A 624 -22.61 35.67 -10.69
CA THR A 624 -23.19 37.00 -10.56
C THR A 624 -22.22 38.09 -11.00
N ILE A 625 -20.93 37.97 -10.65
CA ILE A 625 -19.88 38.89 -11.12
C ILE A 625 -19.75 38.86 -12.64
N ARG A 626 -19.78 37.67 -13.25
CA ARG A 626 -19.68 37.51 -14.70
C ARG A 626 -20.86 38.17 -15.43
N SER A 627 -22.09 37.93 -14.97
CA SER A 627 -23.28 38.59 -15.52
C SER A 627 -23.19 40.12 -15.39
N GLN A 628 -22.74 40.64 -14.25
CA GLN A 628 -22.54 42.09 -14.08
C GLN A 628 -21.44 42.67 -14.99
N GLN A 629 -20.42 41.90 -15.34
CA GLN A 629 -19.39 42.31 -16.30
C GLN A 629 -19.93 42.36 -17.72
N GLU A 630 -20.71 41.36 -18.12
CA GLU A 630 -21.38 41.32 -19.43
C GLU A 630 -22.37 42.50 -19.58
N ASP A 631 -23.14 42.82 -18.53
CA ASP A 631 -24.04 43.99 -18.52
C ASP A 631 -23.29 45.33 -18.64
N LEU A 632 -22.13 45.46 -17.97
CA LEU A 632 -21.28 46.65 -18.06
C LEU A 632 -20.68 46.83 -19.45
N GLU A 633 -20.27 45.74 -20.11
CA GLU A 633 -19.80 45.77 -21.50
C GLU A 633 -20.92 46.19 -22.46
N GLY A 634 -22.13 45.68 -22.28
CA GLY A 634 -23.31 46.10 -23.04
C GLY A 634 -23.64 47.59 -22.90
N ILE A 635 -23.61 48.12 -21.67
CA ILE A 635 -23.80 49.56 -21.41
C ILE A 635 -22.67 50.39 -22.04
N ASN A 636 -21.43 49.92 -21.97
CA ASN A 636 -20.30 50.63 -22.58
C ASN A 636 -20.39 50.68 -24.11
N ASN A 637 -20.84 49.61 -24.75
CA ASN A 637 -21.06 49.56 -26.19
C ASN A 637 -22.15 50.54 -26.64
N SER A 638 -23.31 50.52 -25.98
CA SER A 638 -24.38 51.49 -26.28
C SER A 638 -23.95 52.94 -26.01
N PHE A 639 -23.13 53.20 -24.99
CA PHE A 639 -22.58 54.53 -24.77
C PHE A 639 -21.63 54.97 -25.88
N ASN A 640 -20.76 54.08 -26.36
CA ASN A 640 -19.83 54.42 -27.44
C ASN A 640 -20.58 54.81 -28.72
N GLU A 641 -21.74 54.19 -28.98
CA GLU A 641 -22.65 54.61 -30.05
C GLU A 641 -23.20 56.03 -29.79
N TYR A 642 -23.69 56.32 -28.59
CA TYR A 642 -24.21 57.65 -28.27
C TYR A 642 -23.13 58.76 -28.20
N ASP A 643 -21.91 58.48 -27.75
CA ASP A 643 -20.80 59.46 -27.76
C ASP A 643 -20.33 59.72 -29.20
N HIS A 644 -20.40 58.72 -30.07
CA HIS A 644 -20.23 58.91 -31.49
C HIS A 644 -21.29 59.89 -32.03
N ASP A 645 -22.57 59.68 -31.72
CA ASP A 645 -23.66 60.58 -32.13
C ASP A 645 -23.47 62.00 -31.61
N VAL A 646 -23.11 62.18 -30.33
CA VAL A 646 -22.85 63.49 -29.73
C VAL A 646 -21.68 64.20 -30.41
N ARG A 647 -20.58 63.48 -30.72
CA ARG A 647 -19.42 64.05 -31.44
C ARG A 647 -19.79 64.49 -32.85
N THR A 648 -20.64 63.73 -33.54
CA THR A 648 -21.11 64.15 -34.87
C THR A 648 -21.98 65.41 -34.78
N ALA A 649 -22.85 65.51 -33.76
CA ALA A 649 -23.67 66.69 -33.54
C ALA A 649 -22.85 67.93 -33.14
N THR A 650 -21.82 67.81 -32.30
CA THR A 650 -20.93 68.94 -31.96
C THR A 650 -20.06 69.37 -33.13
N GLN A 651 -19.62 68.44 -33.99
CA GLN A 651 -18.93 68.78 -35.24
C GLN A 651 -19.85 69.51 -36.23
N GLN A 652 -21.13 69.13 -36.32
CA GLN A 652 -22.10 69.88 -37.12
C GLN A 652 -22.33 71.29 -36.55
N LEU A 653 -22.43 71.40 -35.22
CA LEU A 653 -22.57 72.69 -34.54
C LEU A 653 -21.36 73.60 -34.78
N SER A 654 -20.14 73.07 -34.70
CA SER A 654 -18.91 73.85 -34.95
C SER A 654 -18.80 74.33 -36.40
N MET A 655 -19.23 73.51 -37.37
CA MET A 655 -19.32 73.93 -38.79
C MET A 655 -20.34 75.04 -39.00
N VAL A 656 -21.52 74.96 -38.37
CA VAL A 656 -22.54 76.02 -38.44
C VAL A 656 -22.02 77.31 -37.79
N PHE A 657 -21.33 77.23 -36.65
CA PHE A 657 -20.70 78.38 -36.01
C PHE A 657 -19.60 79.02 -36.86
N GLN A 658 -18.74 78.23 -37.51
CA GLN A 658 -17.72 78.76 -38.43
C GLN A 658 -18.34 79.46 -39.64
N ARG A 659 -19.45 78.93 -40.16
CA ARG A 659 -20.17 79.53 -41.28
C ARG A 659 -20.83 80.86 -40.91
N CYS A 660 -21.48 80.94 -39.74
CA CYS A 660 -22.04 82.19 -39.23
C CYS A 660 -20.95 83.25 -38.95
N LEU A 661 -19.73 82.84 -38.57
CA LEU A 661 -18.59 83.74 -38.35
C LEU A 661 -18.03 84.31 -39.67
N LEU A 662 -18.03 83.53 -40.75
CA LEU A 662 -17.59 83.94 -42.08
C LEU A 662 -18.60 84.84 -42.80
N ASP A 663 -19.90 84.64 -42.54
CA ASP A 663 -21.00 85.40 -43.16
C ASP A 663 -21.37 86.71 -42.41
N ASN A 664 -20.61 87.11 -41.37
CA ASN A 664 -20.86 88.31 -40.55
C ASN A 664 -22.29 88.43 -40.00
N VAL A 665 -22.89 87.30 -39.60
CA VAL A 665 -24.20 87.28 -38.96
C VAL A 665 -24.01 87.51 -37.45
N GLU A 666 -24.61 88.58 -36.90
CA GLU A 666 -24.60 88.83 -35.45
C GLU A 666 -25.37 87.71 -34.73
N LEU A 667 -24.62 86.76 -34.17
CA LEU A 667 -25.17 85.74 -33.29
C LEU A 667 -25.47 86.37 -31.92
N PRO A 668 -26.61 86.05 -31.29
CA PRO A 668 -26.92 86.52 -29.94
C PRO A 668 -25.79 86.11 -28.99
N HIS A 669 -25.10 87.11 -28.49
CA HIS A 669 -23.87 86.97 -27.73
C HIS A 669 -24.18 86.46 -26.31
N ASN A 670 -23.61 85.31 -25.94
CA ASN A 670 -23.32 84.95 -24.55
C ASN A 670 -22.21 83.87 -24.51
N GLY A 671 -20.97 84.31 -24.35
CA GLY A 671 -19.91 83.63 -23.59
C GLY A 671 -19.28 82.33 -24.12
N ASP A 672 -17.96 82.40 -24.31
CA ASP A 672 -16.98 81.32 -24.03
C ASP A 672 -16.67 80.17 -25.01
N TYR A 673 -17.07 80.20 -26.29
CA TYR A 673 -16.65 79.13 -27.23
C TYR A 673 -15.26 79.30 -27.88
N ARG A 674 -14.59 80.45 -27.70
CA ARG A 674 -13.28 80.72 -28.30
C ARG A 674 -12.10 79.99 -27.62
N LYS A 675 -12.27 79.50 -26.38
CA LYS A 675 -11.19 78.82 -25.63
C LYS A 675 -11.14 77.30 -25.85
N GLU A 676 -12.24 76.66 -26.25
CA GLU A 676 -12.27 75.21 -26.48
C GLU A 676 -11.77 74.80 -27.88
N ILE A 677 -11.76 75.73 -28.85
CA ILE A 677 -11.39 75.44 -30.24
C ILE A 677 -9.86 75.52 -30.45
N THR A 678 -9.13 76.24 -29.60
CA THR A 678 -7.66 76.39 -29.72
C THR A 678 -6.90 75.24 -29.08
N SER A 679 -7.48 74.51 -28.12
CA SER A 679 -6.82 73.42 -27.40
C SER A 679 -6.88 72.06 -28.10
N THR A 680 -7.60 71.94 -29.21
CA THR A 680 -7.83 70.68 -29.93
C THR A 680 -6.97 70.48 -31.18
N LEU A 681 -6.09 71.43 -31.51
CA LEU A 681 -5.29 71.43 -32.76
C LEU A 681 -3.78 71.15 -32.59
N SER A 682 -3.31 70.81 -31.39
CA SER A 682 -1.90 70.44 -31.18
C SER A 682 -1.76 68.97 -30.81
N THR A 683 -1.59 68.12 -31.82
CA THR A 683 -0.89 66.85 -31.68
C THR A 683 0.61 67.12 -31.67
N ASP A 684 1.25 66.97 -30.51
CA ASP A 684 2.58 66.37 -30.41
C ASP A 684 2.80 65.85 -29.00
N SER A 685 3.16 64.57 -28.94
CA SER A 685 3.66 63.90 -27.75
C SER A 685 5.06 64.43 -27.45
N GLN A 686 5.24 65.19 -26.36
CA GLN A 686 6.44 65.25 -25.51
C GLN A 686 6.34 66.43 -24.54
N ALA A 687 5.97 66.14 -23.29
CA ALA A 687 6.31 66.95 -22.11
C ALA A 687 5.97 66.13 -20.86
N VAL A 688 6.74 65.05 -20.65
CA VAL A 688 7.04 64.56 -19.31
C VAL A 688 8.36 65.25 -18.94
N GLU A 689 8.45 65.69 -17.69
CA GLU A 689 9.59 66.41 -17.07
C GLU A 689 9.74 67.89 -17.45
N ASP A 690 9.08 68.74 -16.67
CA ASP A 690 9.78 69.68 -15.78
C ASP A 690 8.78 70.49 -14.94
N LEU A 691 9.22 70.94 -13.76
CA LEU A 691 8.60 71.88 -12.82
C LEU A 691 7.97 71.29 -11.54
N GLU A 692 8.81 70.62 -10.75
CA GLU A 692 8.94 71.06 -9.36
C GLU A 692 9.58 72.46 -9.33
N GLN A 693 9.11 73.31 -8.42
CA GLN A 693 9.59 74.67 -8.11
C GLN A 693 9.01 75.81 -8.97
N VAL A 694 8.10 76.60 -8.40
CA VAL A 694 8.39 77.98 -7.96
C VAL A 694 7.23 78.54 -7.11
N LYS A 695 7.65 79.29 -6.10
CA LYS A 695 6.92 79.93 -5.01
C LYS A 695 5.94 81.03 -5.47
N THR A 696 4.84 81.13 -4.72
CA THR A 696 4.04 82.34 -4.40
C THR A 696 4.21 83.57 -5.30
N ILE A 697 3.16 83.88 -6.09
CA ILE A 697 3.02 85.17 -6.80
C ILE A 697 1.96 86.01 -6.08
N ASP A 698 2.33 87.27 -5.76
CA ASP A 698 1.51 88.29 -5.11
C ASP A 698 0.55 88.97 -6.11
N PHE A 699 -0.73 89.10 -5.75
CA PHE A 699 -1.83 89.53 -6.63
C PHE A 699 -2.24 91.01 -6.49
N LYS A 700 -1.37 91.86 -5.90
CA LYS A 700 -1.69 93.29 -5.70
C LYS A 700 -1.75 94.15 -6.98
N SER A 701 -1.25 93.67 -8.13
CA SER A 701 -1.21 94.44 -9.39
C SER A 701 -2.34 94.13 -10.39
N LEU A 702 -3.30 93.26 -10.04
CA LEU A 702 -4.41 92.93 -10.94
C LEU A 702 -5.49 94.02 -10.94
N SER A 703 -5.84 94.51 -12.14
CA SER A 703 -6.90 95.49 -12.34
C SER A 703 -8.25 94.98 -11.84
N SER A 704 -9.14 95.91 -11.47
CA SER A 704 -10.45 95.66 -10.85
C SER A 704 -11.39 94.72 -11.63
N ALA A 705 -11.07 94.38 -12.88
CA ALA A 705 -11.79 93.38 -13.67
C ALA A 705 -11.43 91.92 -13.30
N SER A 706 -10.19 91.67 -12.85
CA SER A 706 -9.69 90.31 -12.54
C SER A 706 -9.97 89.86 -11.10
N LYS A 707 -10.59 90.71 -10.26
CA LYS A 707 -11.09 90.36 -8.92
C LYS A 707 -12.45 89.64 -8.93
N SER A 708 -12.92 89.20 -10.10
CA SER A 708 -14.21 88.53 -10.27
C SER A 708 -14.09 87.03 -10.57
N VAL A 709 -13.12 86.33 -9.96
CA VAL A 709 -13.27 84.88 -9.81
C VAL A 709 -14.14 84.65 -8.57
N LYS A 710 -15.38 84.21 -8.78
CA LYS A 710 -16.30 83.85 -7.70
C LYS A 710 -15.60 82.85 -6.77
N TRP A 711 -15.49 83.19 -5.48
CA TRP A 711 -14.91 82.37 -4.41
C TRP A 711 -15.46 80.93 -4.40
N GLU A 712 -16.69 80.75 -4.85
CA GLU A 712 -17.36 79.45 -5.06
C GLU A 712 -16.62 78.52 -6.04
N LYS A 713 -16.08 79.04 -7.16
CA LYS A 713 -15.35 78.20 -8.12
C LYS A 713 -13.99 77.74 -7.59
N PHE A 714 -13.37 78.54 -6.72
CA PHE A 714 -12.10 78.18 -6.07
C PHE A 714 -12.30 77.08 -5.03
N ASN A 715 -13.32 77.21 -4.17
CA ASN A 715 -13.70 76.16 -3.22
C ASN A 715 -14.15 74.88 -3.93
N GLU A 716 -14.86 74.96 -5.06
CA GLU A 716 -15.22 73.78 -5.87
C GLU A 716 -14.00 73.08 -6.48
N THR A 717 -12.90 73.78 -6.77
CA THR A 717 -11.66 73.13 -7.21
C THR A 717 -10.88 72.52 -6.06
N VAL A 718 -10.83 73.18 -4.89
CA VAL A 718 -10.17 72.65 -3.69
C VAL A 718 -10.90 71.40 -3.19
N ASP A 719 -12.24 71.42 -3.10
CA ASP A 719 -13.06 70.26 -2.74
C ASP A 719 -12.89 69.09 -3.73
N ARG A 720 -12.64 69.39 -5.00
CA ARG A 720 -12.43 68.38 -6.03
C ARG A 720 -11.08 67.72 -5.86
N TYR A 721 -10.03 68.51 -5.63
CA TYR A 721 -8.70 67.97 -5.37
C TYR A 721 -8.60 67.26 -4.02
N GLU A 722 -9.29 67.72 -2.96
CA GLU A 722 -9.39 66.97 -1.71
C GLU A 722 -10.15 65.64 -1.89
N LYS A 723 -11.21 65.63 -2.71
CA LYS A 723 -11.91 64.38 -3.06
C LYS A 723 -11.06 63.43 -3.90
N ASP A 724 -10.24 63.95 -4.80
CA ASP A 724 -9.37 63.13 -5.63
C ASP A 724 -8.15 62.63 -4.83
N LEU A 725 -7.58 63.42 -3.93
CA LEU A 725 -6.57 62.98 -2.96
C LEU A 725 -7.14 61.96 -1.98
N ALA A 726 -8.39 62.13 -1.52
CA ALA A 726 -9.08 61.15 -0.69
C ALA A 726 -9.35 59.86 -1.46
N LYS A 727 -9.67 59.92 -2.76
CA LYS A 727 -9.81 58.73 -3.61
C LYS A 727 -8.49 58.02 -3.82
N VAL A 728 -7.41 58.72 -4.15
CA VAL A 728 -6.09 58.11 -4.35
C VAL A 728 -5.56 57.52 -3.02
N ARG A 729 -5.75 58.20 -1.88
CA ARG A 729 -5.45 57.62 -0.56
C ARG A 729 -6.35 56.43 -0.22
N ALA A 730 -7.61 56.43 -0.65
CA ALA A 730 -8.52 55.30 -0.48
C ALA A 730 -8.21 54.13 -1.43
N GLU A 731 -7.60 54.39 -2.59
CA GLU A 731 -7.11 53.37 -3.51
C GLU A 731 -5.81 52.77 -2.99
N ILE A 732 -4.88 53.59 -2.51
CA ILE A 732 -3.63 53.14 -1.86
C ILE A 732 -3.94 52.40 -0.55
N SER A 733 -4.93 52.80 0.25
CA SER A 733 -5.34 52.03 1.43
C SER A 733 -6.15 50.78 1.10
N GLN A 734 -6.78 50.69 -0.08
CA GLN A 734 -7.45 49.46 -0.55
C GLN A 734 -6.47 48.43 -1.10
N ILE A 735 -5.32 48.88 -1.61
CA ILE A 735 -4.21 48.03 -1.97
C ILE A 735 -3.33 47.95 -0.72
N HIS A 736 -3.64 47.01 0.18
CA HIS A 736 -2.70 46.58 1.21
C HIS A 736 -1.78 45.52 0.59
N PRO A 737 -0.62 45.87 0.00
CA PRO A 737 0.38 44.86 -0.30
C PRO A 737 0.80 44.25 1.04
N ASP A 738 0.71 42.93 1.18
CA ASP A 738 1.28 42.23 2.33
C ASP A 738 2.80 42.32 2.19
N LEU A 739 3.39 43.41 2.70
CA LEU A 739 4.83 43.70 2.63
C LEU A 739 5.68 42.61 3.30
N ARG A 740 5.06 41.65 4.01
CA ARG A 740 5.68 40.47 4.63
C ARG A 740 5.58 39.19 3.80
N SER A 741 5.05 39.24 2.57
CA SER A 741 4.92 38.05 1.71
C SER A 741 6.27 37.45 1.32
N GLU A 742 7.30 38.29 1.14
CA GLU A 742 8.67 37.80 0.92
C GLU A 742 9.26 37.14 2.17
N ASP A 743 9.02 37.71 3.36
CA ASP A 743 9.49 37.13 4.62
C ASP A 743 8.81 35.78 4.93
N LYS A 744 7.51 35.66 4.63
CA LYS A 744 6.76 34.39 4.77
C LYS A 744 7.25 33.33 3.77
N ALA A 745 7.50 33.71 2.51
CA ALA A 745 8.02 32.78 1.52
C ALA A 745 9.41 32.26 1.90
N LYS A 746 10.30 33.14 2.39
CA LYS A 746 11.61 32.76 2.93
C LYS A 746 11.48 31.84 4.15
N GLY A 747 10.55 32.13 5.06
CA GLY A 747 10.31 31.28 6.24
C GLY A 747 9.88 29.85 5.87
N VAL A 748 8.97 29.71 4.90
CA VAL A 748 8.53 28.39 4.41
C VAL A 748 9.66 27.65 3.68
N GLU A 749 10.48 28.36 2.91
CA GLU A 749 11.64 27.78 2.23
C GLU A 749 12.70 27.28 3.24
N GLU A 750 12.97 28.06 4.29
CA GLU A 750 13.86 27.66 5.39
C GLU A 750 13.30 26.46 6.19
N GLU A 751 11.99 26.41 6.45
CA GLU A 751 11.35 25.27 7.12
C GLU A 751 11.40 24.00 6.26
N LEU A 752 11.18 24.13 4.95
CA LEU A 752 11.25 23.02 4.02
C LEU A 752 12.70 22.49 3.91
N GLU A 753 13.68 23.38 3.89
CA GLU A 753 15.09 23.00 3.88
C GLU A 753 15.51 22.31 5.19
N LYS A 754 15.01 22.78 6.36
CA LYS A 754 15.19 22.11 7.65
C LYS A 754 14.56 20.71 7.66
N MET A 755 13.31 20.57 7.24
CA MET A 755 12.63 19.25 7.20
C MET A 755 13.32 18.28 6.25
N LYS A 756 13.83 18.76 5.10
CA LYS A 756 14.58 17.93 4.16
C LYS A 756 15.90 17.45 4.79
N ASN A 757 16.63 18.34 5.45
CA ASN A 757 17.87 17.99 6.15
C ASN A 757 17.63 17.00 7.29
N GLU A 758 16.55 17.18 8.07
CA GLU A 758 16.14 16.23 9.12
C GLU A 758 15.77 14.87 8.54
N SER A 759 15.01 14.81 7.45
CA SER A 759 14.69 13.57 6.76
C SER A 759 15.93 12.84 6.25
N ASP A 760 16.87 13.57 5.63
CA ASP A 760 18.13 13.00 5.14
C ASP A 760 19.02 12.51 6.30
N GLN A 761 19.00 13.21 7.44
CA GLN A 761 19.70 12.78 8.65
C GLN A 761 19.07 11.52 9.26
N MET A 762 17.75 11.47 9.38
CA MET A 762 17.02 10.28 9.85
C MET A 762 17.25 9.07 8.95
N ALA A 763 17.30 9.27 7.63
CA ALA A 763 17.63 8.22 6.67
C ALA A 763 19.06 7.69 6.85
N LYS A 764 20.03 8.57 7.11
CA LYS A 764 21.42 8.19 7.43
C LYS A 764 21.48 7.43 8.75
N GLU A 765 20.84 7.93 9.80
CA GLU A 765 20.80 7.26 11.12
C GLU A 765 20.14 5.89 11.05
N ALA A 766 19.05 5.74 10.29
CA ALA A 766 18.40 4.45 10.06
C ALA A 766 19.34 3.48 9.34
N LYS A 767 20.10 3.95 8.34
CA LYS A 767 21.09 3.14 7.63
C LYS A 767 22.24 2.71 8.55
N ASP A 768 22.74 3.62 9.38
CA ASP A 768 23.83 3.33 10.33
C ASP A 768 23.38 2.36 11.43
N LYS A 769 22.17 2.53 11.98
CA LYS A 769 21.57 1.59 12.94
C LYS A 769 21.37 0.21 12.31
N LYS A 770 20.89 0.14 11.07
CA LYS A 770 20.74 -1.12 10.33
C LYS A 770 22.09 -1.81 10.09
N LYS A 771 23.14 -1.03 9.77
CA LYS A 771 24.49 -1.57 9.62
C LYS A 771 25.02 -2.15 10.94
N LYS A 772 24.92 -1.39 12.04
CA LYS A 772 25.31 -1.86 13.38
C LYS A 772 24.53 -3.10 13.83
N PHE A 773 23.23 -3.15 13.52
CA PHE A 773 22.40 -4.32 13.80
C PHE A 773 22.89 -5.55 13.04
N ASN A 774 23.20 -5.41 11.74
CA ASN A 774 23.73 -6.52 10.95
C ASN A 774 25.11 -6.98 11.42
N GLU A 775 25.99 -6.05 11.82
CA GLU A 775 27.30 -6.38 12.40
C GLU A 775 27.14 -7.18 13.72
N MET A 776 26.27 -6.73 14.62
CA MET A 776 25.96 -7.44 15.87
C MET A 776 25.29 -8.80 15.62
N ARG A 777 24.41 -8.88 14.62
CA ARG A 777 23.74 -10.12 14.21
C ARG A 777 24.77 -11.14 13.73
N GLU A 778 25.70 -10.73 12.88
CA GLU A 778 26.77 -11.59 12.38
C GLU A 778 27.68 -12.04 13.53
N GLU A 779 28.11 -11.13 14.41
CA GLU A 779 28.95 -11.46 15.56
C GLU A 779 28.27 -12.47 16.51
N ARG A 780 26.97 -12.26 16.79
CA ARG A 780 26.19 -13.17 17.62
C ARG A 780 26.05 -14.55 16.96
N ARG A 781 25.83 -14.59 15.64
CA ARG A 781 25.72 -15.84 14.87
C ARG A 781 27.05 -16.59 14.90
N THR A 782 28.16 -15.91 14.65
CA THR A 782 29.50 -16.53 14.66
C THR A 782 29.82 -17.14 16.02
N LYS A 783 29.65 -16.39 17.12
CA LYS A 783 29.90 -16.92 18.47
C LYS A 783 28.98 -18.09 18.84
N PHE A 784 27.72 -18.04 18.41
CA PHE A 784 26.78 -19.13 18.64
C PHE A 784 27.19 -20.40 17.88
N MET A 785 27.55 -20.26 16.60
CA MET A 785 27.98 -21.39 15.77
C MET A 785 29.31 -21.97 16.26
N GLU A 786 30.26 -21.13 16.69
CA GLU A 786 31.52 -21.59 17.29
C GLU A 786 31.27 -22.51 18.50
N LEU A 787 30.34 -22.13 19.39
CA LEU A 787 29.96 -22.96 20.54
C LEU A 787 29.17 -24.19 20.13
N TYR A 788 28.24 -24.06 19.18
CA TYR A 788 27.39 -25.15 18.71
C TYR A 788 28.22 -26.24 18.02
N ASP A 789 29.09 -25.87 17.09
CA ASP A 789 29.91 -26.80 16.31
C ASP A 789 30.89 -27.54 17.25
N ALA A 790 31.50 -26.83 18.20
CA ALA A 790 32.35 -27.46 19.22
C ALA A 790 31.57 -28.43 20.12
N LEU A 791 30.33 -28.09 20.49
CA LEU A 791 29.49 -28.96 21.31
C LEU A 791 29.02 -30.19 20.53
N ASP A 792 28.66 -30.05 19.26
CA ASP A 792 28.20 -31.16 18.40
C ASP A 792 29.34 -32.15 18.09
N GLU A 793 30.58 -31.66 17.95
CA GLU A 793 31.76 -32.53 17.81
C GLU A 793 32.10 -33.30 19.10
N THR A 794 31.89 -32.69 20.27
CA THR A 794 32.28 -33.28 21.58
C THR A 794 31.20 -34.15 22.21
N ILE A 795 29.92 -33.88 21.96
CA ILE A 795 28.81 -34.60 22.62
C ILE A 795 28.75 -36.09 22.27
N ASN A 796 28.99 -36.44 21.01
CA ASN A 796 28.87 -37.83 20.54
C ASN A 796 30.00 -38.72 21.09
N PRO A 797 31.30 -38.33 21.05
CA PRO A 797 32.37 -39.08 21.71
C PRO A 797 32.14 -39.28 23.21
N ILE A 798 31.70 -38.24 23.93
CA ILE A 798 31.47 -38.29 25.37
C ILE A 798 30.31 -39.24 25.68
N TYR A 799 29.19 -39.13 24.96
CA TYR A 799 28.05 -40.03 25.14
C TYR A 799 28.41 -41.50 24.85
N GLN A 800 29.29 -41.74 23.87
CA GLN A 800 29.83 -43.07 23.61
C GLN A 800 30.64 -43.59 24.80
N MET A 801 31.51 -42.77 25.41
CA MET A 801 32.27 -43.15 26.61
C MET A 801 31.36 -43.57 27.76
N PHE A 802 30.31 -42.80 28.04
CA PHE A 802 29.34 -43.11 29.09
C PHE A 802 28.49 -44.36 28.82
N THR A 803 28.43 -44.84 27.58
CA THR A 803 27.61 -46.00 27.17
C THR A 803 28.43 -47.23 26.77
N ARG A 804 29.77 -47.18 26.87
CA ARG A 804 30.67 -48.32 26.59
C ARG A 804 30.34 -49.53 27.49
N ARG A 805 30.11 -50.69 26.87
CA ARG A 805 29.89 -51.98 27.58
C ARG A 805 30.99 -52.98 27.21
N GLY A 806 31.87 -53.30 28.16
CA GLY A 806 32.87 -54.37 28.00
C GLY A 806 34.04 -54.02 27.06
N SER A 807 34.91 -55.01 26.79
CA SER A 807 36.20 -54.85 26.09
C SER A 807 36.11 -54.82 24.55
N HIS A 808 34.91 -54.93 23.95
CA HIS A 808 34.74 -54.94 22.50
C HIS A 808 33.76 -53.85 22.04
N ASN A 809 34.15 -53.12 21.00
CA ASN A 809 33.49 -51.99 20.34
C ASN A 809 32.10 -52.28 19.73
N GLU A 810 31.43 -53.35 20.12
CA GLU A 810 30.16 -53.73 19.54
C GLU A 810 29.00 -53.08 20.33
N HIS A 811 28.60 -51.89 19.86
CA HIS A 811 27.35 -51.16 20.14
C HIS A 811 27.37 -50.10 21.26
N SER A 812 28.13 -49.01 21.07
CA SER A 812 27.99 -47.76 21.86
C SER A 812 26.76 -46.94 21.42
N GLY A 813 26.19 -46.14 22.32
CA GLY A 813 25.09 -45.22 22.01
C GLY A 813 25.55 -44.00 21.20
N VAL A 814 24.62 -43.30 20.55
CA VAL A 814 24.91 -42.10 19.72
C VAL A 814 24.06 -40.93 20.21
N ALA A 815 24.64 -39.73 20.30
CA ALA A 815 23.90 -38.51 20.61
C ALA A 815 24.19 -37.42 19.58
N TYR A 816 23.19 -36.60 19.26
CA TYR A 816 23.33 -35.49 18.31
C TYR A 816 22.47 -34.29 18.72
N LEU A 817 22.91 -33.11 18.31
CA LEU A 817 22.17 -31.86 18.47
C LEU A 817 21.54 -31.48 17.12
N ALA A 818 20.32 -30.96 17.15
CA ALA A 818 19.62 -30.49 15.96
C ALA A 818 19.06 -29.09 16.20
N MET A 819 19.37 -28.16 15.31
CA MET A 819 18.80 -26.80 15.31
C MET A 819 17.46 -26.78 14.59
N GLU A 820 16.49 -26.03 15.14
CA GLU A 820 15.19 -25.83 14.49
C GLU A 820 15.24 -24.85 13.31
N ASP A 821 16.10 -23.83 13.40
CA ASP A 821 16.28 -22.80 12.38
C ASP A 821 17.78 -22.64 12.07
N THR A 822 18.13 -22.73 10.79
CA THR A 822 19.52 -22.63 10.30
C THR A 822 19.94 -21.18 10.01
N ASP A 823 18.99 -20.25 9.84
CA ASP A 823 19.28 -18.85 9.51
C ASP A 823 19.46 -17.98 10.76
N GLU A 824 18.62 -18.17 11.77
CA GLU A 824 18.71 -17.48 13.07
C GLU A 824 18.65 -18.48 14.25
N PRO A 825 19.72 -19.27 14.47
CA PRO A 825 19.69 -20.39 15.40
C PRO A 825 19.52 -19.98 16.87
N TYR A 826 19.78 -18.72 17.21
CA TYR A 826 19.58 -18.14 18.55
C TYR A 826 18.13 -17.76 18.88
N LEU A 827 17.20 -17.82 17.91
CA LEU A 827 15.76 -17.61 18.12
C LEU A 827 14.99 -18.94 18.23
N GLY A 828 15.49 -19.99 17.56
CA GLY A 828 14.93 -21.34 17.61
C GLY A 828 15.42 -22.15 18.81
N GLY A 829 14.72 -23.26 19.10
CA GLY A 829 15.20 -24.23 20.09
C GLY A 829 16.31 -25.13 19.53
N ILE A 830 17.13 -25.68 20.44
CA ILE A 830 18.05 -26.79 20.11
C ILE A 830 17.43 -28.08 20.63
N LYS A 831 17.24 -29.05 19.75
CA LYS A 831 16.76 -30.39 20.10
C LYS A 831 17.94 -31.30 20.36
N TYR A 832 17.99 -31.84 21.57
CA TYR A 832 18.97 -32.84 21.96
C TYR A 832 18.36 -34.23 21.87
N THR A 833 18.94 -35.08 21.01
CA THR A 833 18.45 -36.44 20.78
C THR A 833 19.55 -37.44 21.11
N ALA A 834 19.20 -38.50 21.85
CA ALA A 834 20.13 -39.55 22.24
C ALA A 834 19.55 -40.94 21.89
N MET A 835 20.41 -41.82 21.41
CA MET A 835 20.13 -43.20 21.03
C MET A 835 20.90 -44.13 21.98
N PRO A 836 20.21 -44.70 22.99
CA PRO A 836 20.82 -45.70 23.87
C PRO A 836 21.21 -46.96 23.10
N PRO A 837 22.18 -47.76 23.60
CA PRO A 837 22.62 -48.99 22.96
C PRO A 837 21.44 -49.96 22.79
N HIS A 838 21.30 -50.51 21.57
CA HIS A 838 20.22 -51.41 21.14
C HIS A 838 18.79 -50.82 21.10
N LYS A 839 18.62 -49.50 21.15
CA LYS A 839 17.31 -48.82 21.01
C LYS A 839 17.26 -47.89 19.80
N ARG A 840 16.05 -47.61 19.30
CA ARG A 840 15.82 -46.67 18.18
C ARG A 840 15.89 -45.21 18.66
N PHE A 841 16.09 -44.28 17.73
CA PHE A 841 16.02 -42.84 17.96
C PHE A 841 14.73 -42.43 18.67
N ARG A 842 14.88 -41.71 19.79
CA ARG A 842 13.79 -41.16 20.59
C ARG A 842 14.18 -39.79 21.15
N ASP A 843 13.19 -38.93 21.32
CA ASP A 843 13.37 -37.65 22.01
C ASP A 843 13.71 -37.87 23.49
N LEU A 844 14.43 -36.93 24.10
CA LEU A 844 14.93 -37.02 25.48
C LEU A 844 13.81 -37.27 26.51
N GLU A 845 12.60 -36.80 26.24
CA GLU A 845 11.41 -36.98 27.11
C GLU A 845 10.89 -38.42 27.15
N GLN A 846 11.21 -39.23 26.14
CA GLN A 846 10.71 -40.61 25.99
C GLN A 846 11.74 -41.67 26.42
N LEU A 847 12.87 -41.23 26.99
CA LEU A 847 13.91 -42.09 27.53
C LEU A 847 13.61 -42.52 28.98
N SER A 848 14.16 -43.66 29.39
CA SER A 848 14.10 -44.10 30.79
C SER A 848 14.81 -43.09 31.70
N GLY A 849 14.40 -42.96 32.96
CA GLY A 849 15.03 -42.07 33.94
C GLY A 849 16.56 -42.24 34.03
N GLY A 850 17.05 -43.48 33.98
CA GLY A 850 18.48 -43.77 33.95
C GLY A 850 19.19 -43.40 32.65
N GLU A 851 18.51 -43.52 31.50
CA GLU A 851 19.05 -43.12 30.19
C GLU A 851 19.09 -41.60 30.06
N LYS A 852 18.08 -40.92 30.60
CA LYS A 852 18.02 -39.45 30.70
C LYS A 852 19.13 -38.91 31.60
N ALA A 853 19.39 -39.56 32.73
CA ALA A 853 20.51 -39.18 33.62
C ALA A 853 21.87 -39.29 32.91
N VAL A 854 22.12 -40.36 32.16
CA VAL A 854 23.35 -40.52 31.36
C VAL A 854 23.46 -39.46 30.26
N ALA A 855 22.38 -39.20 29.54
CA ALA A 855 22.36 -38.19 28.47
C ALA A 855 22.58 -36.77 29.00
N SER A 856 22.02 -36.45 30.17
CA SER A 856 22.24 -35.17 30.85
C SER A 856 23.67 -35.03 31.37
N LEU A 857 24.24 -36.08 31.95
CA LEU A 857 25.62 -36.07 32.44
C LEU A 857 26.61 -35.89 31.28
N ALA A 858 26.38 -36.55 30.15
CA ALA A 858 27.19 -36.37 28.95
C ALA A 858 27.14 -34.93 28.42
N LEU A 859 25.96 -34.28 28.46
CA LEU A 859 25.81 -32.89 28.04
C LEU A 859 26.53 -31.91 28.97
N VAL A 860 26.43 -32.10 30.29
CA VAL A 860 27.12 -31.26 31.28
C VAL A 860 28.64 -31.34 31.10
N VAL A 861 29.16 -32.55 30.87
CA VAL A 861 30.59 -32.77 30.62
C VAL A 861 31.03 -32.18 29.28
N ALA A 862 30.22 -32.29 28.22
CA ALA A 862 30.53 -31.68 26.94
C ALA A 862 30.59 -30.14 27.03
N LEU A 863 29.66 -29.53 27.77
CA LEU A 863 29.68 -28.10 28.07
C LEU A 863 30.90 -27.70 28.91
N GLN A 864 31.29 -28.54 29.87
CA GLN A 864 32.50 -28.31 30.67
C GLN A 864 33.75 -28.22 29.79
N LYS A 865 33.92 -29.17 28.85
CA LYS A 865 35.08 -29.20 27.95
C LYS A 865 35.19 -27.94 27.10
N PHE A 866 34.09 -27.25 26.83
CA PHE A 866 34.11 -25.98 26.12
C PHE A 866 34.41 -24.78 27.03
N LEU A 867 34.00 -24.84 28.31
CA LEU A 867 34.11 -23.73 29.27
C LEU A 867 35.42 -23.72 30.07
N ASP A 868 36.27 -24.74 29.92
CA ASP A 868 37.53 -24.93 30.67
C ASP A 868 37.36 -24.73 32.19
N ALA A 869 36.22 -25.16 32.74
CA ALA A 869 35.96 -24.90 34.15
C ALA A 869 36.87 -25.76 35.06
N PRO A 870 37.44 -25.19 36.14
CA PRO A 870 38.51 -25.84 36.91
C PRO A 870 38.02 -27.03 37.75
N PHE A 871 36.74 -27.08 38.12
CA PHE A 871 36.16 -28.17 38.89
C PHE A 871 34.67 -28.39 38.57
N ILE A 872 34.17 -29.60 38.83
CA ILE A 872 32.77 -30.00 38.72
C ILE A 872 32.31 -30.54 40.08
N ILE A 873 31.13 -30.13 40.51
CA ILE A 873 30.45 -30.69 41.70
C ILE A 873 29.22 -31.46 41.23
N LEU A 874 29.15 -32.74 41.56
CA LEU A 874 28.02 -33.62 41.27
C LEU A 874 27.40 -34.09 42.59
N ASP A 875 26.12 -33.80 42.80
CA ASP A 875 25.37 -34.24 43.98
C ASP A 875 24.40 -35.35 43.57
N GLU A 876 24.60 -36.54 44.11
CA GLU A 876 23.81 -37.76 43.85
C GLU A 876 23.52 -38.05 42.36
N PRO A 877 24.52 -38.02 41.45
CA PRO A 877 24.31 -38.31 40.03
C PRO A 877 23.85 -39.76 39.78
N ASP A 878 23.92 -40.62 40.79
CA ASP A 878 23.66 -42.04 40.78
C ASP A 878 22.23 -42.44 41.18
N ALA A 879 21.39 -41.48 41.61
CA ALA A 879 20.04 -41.74 42.09
C ALA A 879 19.20 -42.58 41.10
N SER A 880 19.30 -42.29 39.81
CA SER A 880 18.54 -42.95 38.73
C SER A 880 19.35 -43.92 37.87
N LEU A 881 20.64 -44.16 38.17
CA LEU A 881 21.51 -45.00 37.35
C LEU A 881 21.47 -46.47 37.79
N ASP A 882 21.41 -47.42 36.85
CA ASP A 882 21.54 -48.85 37.18
C ASP A 882 22.99 -49.23 37.50
N LYS A 883 23.22 -50.34 38.22
CA LYS A 883 24.57 -50.81 38.62
C LYS A 883 25.58 -50.91 37.46
N ILE A 884 25.11 -51.22 36.25
CA ILE A 884 25.94 -51.34 35.04
C ILE A 884 26.33 -49.96 34.51
N ASN A 885 25.35 -49.05 34.36
CA ASN A 885 25.57 -47.69 33.87
C ASN A 885 26.35 -46.84 34.88
N LEU A 886 26.20 -47.15 36.17
CA LEU A 886 26.92 -46.51 37.27
C LEU A 886 28.43 -46.77 37.20
N LYS A 887 28.84 -48.01 36.89
CA LYS A 887 30.25 -48.35 36.68
C LYS A 887 30.81 -47.66 35.43
N ALA A 888 30.04 -47.64 34.34
CA ALA A 888 30.45 -46.97 33.10
C ALA A 888 30.61 -45.45 33.29
N ALA A 889 29.68 -44.80 34.02
CA ALA A 889 29.76 -43.38 34.34
C ALA A 889 30.94 -43.04 35.25
N ALA A 890 31.20 -43.84 36.29
CA ALA A 890 32.35 -43.63 37.17
C ALA A 890 33.69 -43.81 36.43
N MET A 891 33.78 -44.78 35.52
CA MET A 891 34.95 -44.96 34.66
C MET A 891 35.14 -43.80 33.68
N ALA A 892 34.06 -43.33 33.04
CA ALA A 892 34.12 -42.20 32.11
C ALA A 892 34.54 -40.90 32.81
N LEU A 893 33.97 -40.60 33.99
CA LEU A 893 34.36 -39.43 34.79
C LEU A 893 35.84 -39.48 35.20
N ARG A 894 36.37 -40.68 35.47
CA ARG A 894 37.79 -40.85 35.76
C ARG A 894 38.67 -40.62 34.53
N GLU A 895 38.33 -41.22 33.39
CA GLU A 895 39.05 -41.01 32.12
C GLU A 895 39.12 -39.52 31.77
N LEU A 896 38.03 -38.79 31.99
CA LEU A 896 37.95 -37.33 31.82
C LEU A 896 38.79 -36.53 32.82
N SER A 897 38.99 -37.04 34.04
CA SER A 897 39.83 -36.41 35.06
C SER A 897 41.32 -36.71 34.87
N GLU A 898 41.69 -37.76 34.13
CA GLU A 898 43.08 -38.18 33.85
C GLU A 898 43.63 -37.57 32.55
N GLU A 899 42.80 -36.93 31.72
CA GLU A 899 43.24 -36.17 30.54
C GLU A 899 44.13 -34.96 30.93
N GLU A 900 45.07 -34.53 30.06
CA GLU A 900 46.06 -33.48 30.36
C GLU A 900 45.43 -32.12 30.75
N ASP A 901 44.18 -31.86 30.33
CA ASP A 901 43.37 -30.68 30.67
C ASP A 901 42.16 -31.03 31.59
N GLY A 902 42.23 -32.14 32.33
CA GLY A 902 41.12 -32.66 33.14
C GLY A 902 40.70 -31.76 34.30
N SER A 903 39.39 -31.47 34.42
CA SER A 903 38.80 -30.73 35.54
C SER A 903 38.75 -31.58 36.82
N GLN A 904 38.89 -30.95 38.00
CA GLN A 904 38.72 -31.65 39.27
C GLN A 904 37.25 -32.04 39.51
N ILE A 905 36.95 -33.31 39.73
CA ILE A 905 35.57 -33.79 39.95
C ILE A 905 35.35 -34.09 41.43
N ILE A 906 34.35 -33.44 42.03
CA ILE A 906 33.89 -33.67 43.40
C ILE A 906 32.48 -34.27 43.31
N CYS A 907 32.29 -35.47 43.83
CA CYS A 907 31.00 -36.14 43.80
C CYS A 907 30.53 -36.54 45.20
N VAL A 908 29.23 -36.35 45.47
CA VAL A 908 28.52 -36.89 46.63
C VAL A 908 27.64 -38.05 46.13
N SER A 909 27.77 -39.22 46.72
CA SER A 909 26.99 -40.42 46.37
C SER A 909 26.91 -41.37 47.57
N LEU A 910 25.79 -42.09 47.67
CA LEU A 910 25.54 -43.11 48.69
C LEU A 910 25.85 -44.54 48.20
N ARG A 911 26.29 -44.71 46.95
CA ARG A 911 26.52 -46.04 46.36
C ARG A 911 28.00 -46.38 46.26
N ASP A 912 28.40 -47.46 46.94
CA ASP A 912 29.79 -47.93 47.04
C ASP A 912 30.53 -48.04 45.70
N ARG A 913 29.81 -48.50 44.67
CA ARG A 913 30.35 -48.72 43.31
C ARG A 913 30.71 -47.42 42.57
N PHE A 914 30.23 -46.27 43.00
CA PHE A 914 30.45 -44.99 42.34
C PHE A 914 31.77 -44.37 42.80
N PHE A 915 31.99 -44.33 44.11
CA PHE A 915 33.20 -43.74 44.72
C PHE A 915 34.38 -44.73 44.84
N GLU A 916 34.21 -46.00 44.43
CA GLU A 916 35.29 -46.99 44.28
C GLU A 916 36.41 -46.52 43.35
N PHE A 917 36.09 -45.68 42.36
CA PHE A 917 37.04 -45.16 41.38
C PHE A 917 37.71 -43.84 41.81
N ALA A 918 37.35 -43.27 42.95
CA ALA A 918 37.90 -42.01 43.45
C ALA A 918 39.32 -42.16 44.02
N ASP A 919 40.12 -41.10 43.95
CA ASP A 919 41.46 -41.07 44.54
C ASP A 919 41.46 -40.71 46.04
N SER A 920 40.42 -40.02 46.51
CA SER A 920 40.24 -39.63 47.92
C SER A 920 38.76 -39.56 48.28
N LEU A 921 38.42 -39.95 49.51
CA LEU A 921 37.06 -39.83 50.07
C LEU A 921 37.06 -38.80 51.19
N ALA A 922 36.01 -37.98 51.24
CA ALA A 922 35.70 -37.11 52.37
C ALA A 922 34.43 -37.64 53.05
N GLY A 923 34.58 -38.24 54.22
CA GLY A 923 33.48 -38.73 55.05
C GLY A 923 32.97 -37.62 55.98
N VAL A 924 31.68 -37.32 55.91
CA VAL A 924 31.02 -36.38 56.82
C VAL A 924 30.28 -37.17 57.88
N PHE A 925 30.53 -36.88 59.16
CA PHE A 925 29.85 -37.53 60.28
C PHE A 925 29.23 -36.49 61.22
N LYS A 926 28.13 -36.86 61.88
CA LYS A 926 27.45 -35.99 62.84
C LYS A 926 27.94 -36.26 64.25
N GLU A 927 28.45 -35.23 64.91
CA GLU A 927 28.86 -35.32 66.30
C GLU A 927 27.64 -35.14 67.21
N ILE A 928 27.22 -36.22 67.87
CA ILE A 928 25.96 -36.31 68.61
C ILE A 928 25.93 -35.32 69.79
N GLN A 929 27.08 -34.95 70.35
CA GLN A 929 27.17 -34.11 71.54
C GLN A 929 26.95 -32.61 71.25
N THR A 930 27.33 -32.14 70.07
CA THR A 930 27.39 -30.72 69.69
C THR A 930 26.44 -30.36 68.56
N THR A 931 25.80 -31.37 67.93
CA THR A 931 24.97 -31.19 66.71
C THR A 931 25.75 -30.51 65.57
N SER A 932 27.09 -30.55 65.61
CA SER A 932 27.96 -30.11 64.53
C SER A 932 28.31 -31.28 63.60
N SER A 933 28.61 -30.96 62.35
CA SER A 933 29.13 -31.94 61.38
C SER A 933 30.66 -31.87 61.39
N GLY A 934 31.31 -33.03 61.54
CA GLY A 934 32.75 -33.20 61.38
C GLY A 934 33.09 -33.81 60.02
N VAL A 935 34.31 -33.58 59.53
CA VAL A 935 34.80 -34.11 58.26
C VAL A 935 36.08 -34.89 58.50
N LEU A 936 36.17 -36.09 57.91
CA LEU A 936 37.34 -36.94 57.87
C LEU A 936 37.71 -37.20 56.41
N THR A 937 39.00 -37.21 56.10
CA THR A 937 39.48 -37.52 54.75
C THR A 937 40.27 -38.81 54.76
N ILE A 938 40.11 -39.61 53.71
CA ILE A 938 40.90 -40.82 53.46
C ILE A 938 41.46 -40.75 52.05
N ASN A 939 42.73 -41.15 51.89
CA ASN A 939 43.36 -41.24 50.58
C ASN A 939 43.33 -42.70 50.11
N LEU A 940 42.71 -42.95 48.95
CA LEU A 940 42.51 -44.30 48.42
C LEU A 940 43.65 -44.76 47.51
N THR A 941 44.55 -43.86 47.08
CA THR A 941 45.65 -44.19 46.16
C THR A 941 46.60 -45.27 46.74
N GLN A 942 46.71 -45.37 48.06
CA GLN A 942 47.56 -46.34 48.76
C GLN A 942 47.03 -47.78 48.69
N PHE A 943 45.74 -47.99 48.43
CA PHE A 943 45.10 -49.31 48.41
C PHE A 943 45.01 -49.90 46.99
N ARG A 944 45.33 -49.12 45.94
CA ARG A 944 45.28 -49.55 44.54
C ARG A 944 46.37 -50.56 44.14
N GLU A 945 47.57 -50.48 44.73
CA GLU A 945 48.66 -51.42 44.39
C GLU A 945 48.42 -52.85 44.92
N GLN A 946 47.51 -53.03 45.87
CA GLN A 946 47.16 -54.35 46.43
C GLN A 946 46.05 -55.07 45.66
N SER A 947 45.12 -54.35 45.01
CA SER A 947 44.04 -54.98 44.24
C SER A 947 44.52 -55.51 42.88
N LEU A 948 45.46 -54.83 42.21
CA LEU A 948 46.06 -55.29 40.95
C LEU A 948 46.85 -56.60 41.07
N LYS A 949 47.30 -56.98 42.27
CA LYS A 949 47.96 -58.28 42.52
C LYS A 949 46.99 -59.43 42.82
N MET A 950 45.71 -59.15 43.08
CA MET A 950 44.70 -60.18 43.34
C MET A 950 43.90 -60.57 42.10
N ASP A 951 43.88 -59.75 41.05
CA ASP A 951 43.22 -60.06 39.77
C ASP A 951 44.12 -60.85 38.78
N GLU A 952 45.37 -61.16 39.15
CA GLU A 952 46.27 -62.08 38.42
C GLU A 952 46.29 -63.52 39.00
N ILE A 953 45.38 -63.86 39.93
CA ILE A 953 45.14 -65.23 40.43
C ILE A 953 43.68 -65.59 40.17
#